data_AF-A0A0J6VJY3-F1
#
_entry.id   AF-A0A0J6VJY3-F1
#
_cell.length_a   1.000
_cell.length_b   1.000
_cell.length_c   1.000
_cell.angle_alpha   90.00
_cell.angle_beta   90.00
_cell.angle_gamma   90.00
#
_symmetry.space_group_name_H-M   'P 1'
#
loop_
_entity.id
_entity.type
_entity.pdbx_description
1 polymer ?
#
loop_
_entity_poly.entity_id
_entity_poly.type
_entity_poly.pdbx_seq_one_letter_code
_entity_poly.pdbx_strand_id
1 'polypeptide(L)'
;MTVTTPASCNPRPTVAVLGAGIAGLTAAHELAERGFDVTVYEYREDERNGLGAAPPGNYPPVKLGGLAASQYSTVGTRDGSPAELRPFPGRRGTPTPPQCAVAGEHGFRFFPAYYLHIWDLFQRIPVYECRDGAAGHRRWQPTSRTVMDNVRRVVTQGMTVAGKPSQVFPRERPRSLAELLSVVHQLSELGLPAHDIAYFQSRLLRFLVTSPLRRAREIAYESSYDFFVGRDRGGNAQHTYSPSFDRLLREMPRVLVAFDPNWGDARTNIVSYLQLFLNMDRRDDKADGVLNGPTTEAWLDHWYRHLVALGVRFVHAAAESLDPPPAEPAVPPHLRSRVRITLTDGTRLAPDYTVVAVDAPAAEWVTTALRAAGTGGTVAGLDGFTTSVPPPHEPLQAQATRPQTRRNPYVVDEVGRVPWDRFQTMTGIQFYFDTEFQLLRGHMYYAGAEWGLSSINQHGLWENRPQLPRDGHVAVLSVDIADFNTPSSHLVDELGRGKTARDCTPDEIAAEVWRQIVTALTNDADNVAEAMLPWPVWYALDRGLGMAHGPGQGSGRIVRNETPYLIPIVGDWDNRPGGDPWNPHDSSWTFTPSDEDWLVDLEERGVWQARHGGYQVHHNSVVFAGTWNRTFTRLTSMEAACESARHAVNAILDHYVWVGTNGVDRREYTTLPWRFPYGFLDQGFSSPVRMPTPAGDYCYVFDVENREPADTRALRILDSQYCLQSLPHPLDTLTAPAGGSP
;
A
#
# COMPACT_ATOMS: atom_id res chain seq x y z
N MET A 1 7.43 9.29 39.77
CA MET A 1 7.53 10.47 38.89
C MET A 1 6.24 10.56 38.10
N THR A 2 5.64 11.74 38.01
CA THR A 2 4.44 11.99 37.20
C THR A 2 4.86 12.44 35.80
N VAL A 3 4.57 11.62 34.79
CA VAL A 3 4.78 12.01 33.39
C VAL A 3 3.69 13.01 32.99
N THR A 4 4.09 14.15 32.44
CA THR A 4 3.15 15.20 32.01
C THR A 4 2.65 14.88 30.61
N THR A 5 1.33 14.93 30.38
CA THR A 5 0.76 14.69 29.05
C THR A 5 1.24 15.78 28.07
N PRO A 6 1.50 15.45 26.78
CA PRO A 6 2.00 16.43 25.81
C PRO A 6 1.14 17.69 25.72
N ALA A 7 -0.19 17.53 25.76
CA ALA A 7 -1.16 18.64 25.74
C ALA A 7 -1.02 19.63 26.91
N SER A 8 -0.47 19.18 28.05
CA SER A 8 -0.30 19.99 29.27
C SER A 8 1.07 20.67 29.37
N CYS A 9 2.01 20.34 28.46
CA CYS A 9 3.33 20.96 28.42
C CYS A 9 3.26 22.37 27.81
N ASN A 10 4.11 23.28 28.30
CA ASN A 10 4.29 24.60 27.71
C ASN A 10 5.80 24.94 27.66
N PRO A 11 6.44 24.95 26.46
CA PRO A 11 5.84 24.64 25.15
C PRO A 11 5.45 23.15 25.03
N ARG A 12 4.54 22.86 24.08
CA ARG A 12 4.20 21.47 23.71
C ARG A 12 5.40 20.80 23.01
N PRO A 13 5.62 19.48 23.17
CA PRO A 13 6.68 18.77 22.46
C PRO A 13 6.47 18.85 20.95
N THR A 14 7.53 19.12 20.20
CA THR A 14 7.48 19.40 18.76
C THR A 14 7.75 18.15 17.93
N VAL A 15 7.01 17.96 16.84
CA VAL A 15 7.24 16.85 15.90
C VAL A 15 7.34 17.35 14.47
N ALA A 16 8.44 17.01 13.80
CA ALA A 16 8.58 17.17 12.36
C ALA A 16 8.19 15.87 11.65
N VAL A 17 7.22 15.92 10.75
CA VAL A 17 6.83 14.78 9.90
C VAL A 17 7.34 15.03 8.50
N LEU A 18 8.24 14.19 8.00
CA LEU A 18 8.80 14.29 6.66
C LEU A 18 7.96 13.44 5.69
N GLY A 19 7.31 14.07 4.73
CA GLY A 19 6.41 13.47 3.75
C GLY A 19 4.93 13.63 4.12
N ALA A 20 4.12 14.09 3.17
CA ALA A 20 2.67 14.27 3.33
C ALA A 20 1.85 13.14 2.67
N GLY A 21 2.42 11.94 2.55
CA GLY A 21 1.70 10.72 2.16
C GLY A 21 0.78 10.19 3.26
N ILE A 22 0.08 9.07 3.00
CA ILE A 22 -0.84 8.45 3.98
C ILE A 22 -0.17 8.21 5.34
N ALA A 23 1.06 7.69 5.36
CA ALA A 23 1.78 7.46 6.62
C ALA A 23 2.05 8.78 7.39
N GLY A 24 2.54 9.81 6.71
CA GLY A 24 2.84 11.10 7.35
C GLY A 24 1.59 11.81 7.87
N LEU A 25 0.51 11.83 7.08
CA LEU A 25 -0.76 12.42 7.50
C LEU A 25 -1.39 11.66 8.67
N THR A 26 -1.29 10.33 8.70
CA THR A 26 -1.73 9.51 9.86
C THR A 26 -0.92 9.83 11.11
N ALA A 27 0.41 9.88 11.01
CA ALA A 27 1.25 10.23 12.15
C ALA A 27 0.92 11.64 12.68
N ALA A 28 0.73 12.61 11.77
CA ALA A 28 0.36 13.97 12.14
C ALA A 28 -1.00 14.04 12.83
N HIS A 29 -2.00 13.31 12.33
CA HIS A 29 -3.32 13.20 12.94
C HIS A 29 -3.23 12.69 14.38
N GLU A 30 -2.62 11.52 14.56
CA GLU A 30 -2.58 10.84 15.86
C GLU A 30 -1.75 11.62 16.89
N LEU A 31 -0.64 12.24 16.48
CA LEU A 31 0.18 13.05 17.38
C LEU A 31 -0.50 14.37 17.77
N ALA A 32 -1.15 15.04 16.83
CA ALA A 32 -1.88 16.28 17.11
C ALA A 32 -3.05 16.05 18.08
N GLU A 33 -3.81 14.96 17.91
CA GLU A 33 -4.88 14.56 18.86
C GLU A 33 -4.36 14.37 20.29
N ARG A 34 -3.10 13.95 20.44
CA ARG A 34 -2.45 13.73 21.76
C ARG A 34 -1.76 14.97 22.32
N GLY A 35 -1.82 16.10 21.59
CA GLY A 35 -1.33 17.40 22.03
C GLY A 35 0.13 17.70 21.71
N PHE A 36 0.73 16.98 20.76
CA PHE A 36 2.02 17.37 20.19
C PHE A 36 1.86 18.56 19.24
N ASP A 37 2.91 19.38 19.12
CA ASP A 37 2.97 20.46 18.14
C ASP A 37 3.60 19.97 16.82
N VAL A 38 2.77 19.70 15.81
CA VAL A 38 3.17 18.97 14.60
C VAL A 38 3.35 19.90 13.41
N THR A 39 4.46 19.72 12.69
CA THR A 39 4.69 20.33 11.37
C THR A 39 5.02 19.26 10.33
N VAL A 40 4.28 19.23 9.24
CA VAL A 40 4.47 18.33 8.09
C VAL A 40 5.28 19.06 7.02
N TYR A 41 6.37 18.43 6.57
CA TYR A 41 7.25 18.93 5.51
C TYR A 41 7.08 18.07 4.27
N GLU A 42 6.78 18.69 3.14
CA GLU A 42 6.59 18.01 1.86
C GLU A 42 7.25 18.83 0.75
N TYR A 43 7.93 18.16 -0.17
CA TYR A 43 8.72 18.83 -1.23
C TYR A 43 7.92 19.10 -2.49
N ARG A 44 6.76 18.45 -2.66
CA ARG A 44 5.85 18.68 -3.77
C ARG A 44 4.80 19.71 -3.39
N GLU A 45 4.52 20.62 -4.30
CA GLU A 45 3.35 21.50 -4.21
C GLU A 45 2.06 20.74 -4.58
N ASP A 46 0.90 21.17 -4.07
CA ASP A 46 -0.38 20.68 -4.56
C ASP A 46 -0.47 20.96 -6.06
N GLU A 47 -0.60 19.90 -6.83
CA GLU A 47 -0.52 19.94 -8.28
C GLU A 47 -1.67 20.70 -8.95
N ARG A 48 -2.75 21.03 -8.23
CA ARG A 48 -3.82 21.89 -8.76
C ARG A 48 -3.41 23.37 -8.75
N ASN A 49 -2.42 23.76 -7.93
CA ASN A 49 -1.86 25.11 -7.96
C ASN A 49 -1.25 25.37 -9.35
N GLY A 50 -1.70 26.44 -10.00
CA GLY A 50 -1.27 26.77 -11.36
C GLY A 50 -2.01 26.03 -12.48
N LEU A 51 -2.83 25.00 -12.20
CA LEU A 51 -3.56 24.23 -13.22
C LEU A 51 -5.00 24.71 -13.49
N GLY A 52 -5.38 25.91 -13.08
CA GLY A 52 -6.73 26.47 -13.30
C GLY A 52 -6.86 27.95 -12.94
N ALA A 53 -8.11 28.43 -12.88
CA ALA A 53 -8.44 29.82 -12.52
C ALA A 53 -8.67 30.05 -11.01
N ALA A 54 -8.49 29.01 -10.19
CA ALA A 54 -8.65 29.12 -8.74
C ALA A 54 -7.63 30.12 -8.19
N PRO A 55 -8.03 31.05 -7.29
CA PRO A 55 -7.12 32.03 -6.74
C PRO A 55 -6.06 31.37 -5.83
N PRO A 56 -4.90 32.02 -5.63
CA PRO A 56 -3.87 31.55 -4.71
C PRO A 56 -4.42 31.26 -3.30
N GLY A 57 -3.95 30.18 -2.68
CA GLY A 57 -4.39 29.77 -1.34
C GLY A 57 -5.72 29.01 -1.30
N ASN A 58 -6.29 28.65 -2.45
CA ASN A 58 -7.50 27.84 -2.52
C ASN A 58 -7.26 26.35 -2.20
N TYR A 59 -6.09 25.84 -2.57
CA TYR A 59 -5.66 24.46 -2.33
C TYR A 59 -4.56 24.42 -1.25
N PRO A 60 -4.29 23.24 -0.67
CA PRO A 60 -3.15 23.04 0.21
C PRO A 60 -1.83 23.59 -0.37
N PRO A 61 -0.89 24.07 0.46
CA PRO A 61 0.41 24.57 0.00
C PRO A 61 1.36 23.45 -0.43
N VAL A 62 1.02 22.18 -0.17
CA VAL A 62 1.84 21.00 -0.44
C VAL A 62 0.96 19.86 -0.97
N LYS A 63 1.56 18.93 -1.72
CA LYS A 63 0.86 17.73 -2.22
C LYS A 63 0.52 16.79 -1.06
N LEU A 64 -0.74 16.40 -0.97
CA LEU A 64 -1.21 15.49 0.06
C LEU A 64 -1.45 14.10 -0.50
N GLY A 65 -1.29 13.07 0.32
CA GLY A 65 -1.64 11.68 0.00
C GLY A 65 -0.57 10.91 -0.77
N GLY A 66 0.45 11.56 -1.33
CA GLY A 66 1.50 10.89 -2.12
C GLY A 66 0.91 10.11 -3.29
N LEU A 67 1.18 8.80 -3.36
CA LEU A 67 0.58 7.89 -4.35
C LEU A 67 -0.94 7.71 -4.20
N ALA A 68 -1.52 8.07 -3.05
CA ALA A 68 -2.96 8.04 -2.82
C ALA A 68 -3.71 9.24 -3.45
N ALA A 69 -2.99 10.27 -3.89
CA ALA A 69 -3.60 11.46 -4.47
C ALA A 69 -4.20 11.22 -5.86
N SER A 70 -5.25 11.95 -6.20
CA SER A 70 -5.69 12.09 -7.59
C SER A 70 -4.61 12.81 -8.40
N GLN A 71 -4.60 12.60 -9.72
CA GLN A 71 -3.73 13.24 -10.68
C GLN A 71 -4.55 14.17 -11.62
N TYR A 72 -4.18 15.44 -11.78
CA TYR A 72 -4.98 16.46 -12.50
C TYR A 72 -4.40 16.95 -13.83
N SER A 73 -4.72 16.33 -14.96
CA SER A 73 -3.99 16.60 -16.22
C SER A 73 -4.60 17.74 -17.04
N THR A 74 -3.79 18.48 -17.79
CA THR A 74 -4.22 19.57 -18.69
C THR A 74 -3.81 19.26 -20.13
N VAL A 75 -4.50 19.83 -21.13
CA VAL A 75 -4.16 19.61 -22.54
C VAL A 75 -2.74 20.08 -22.84
N GLY A 76 -1.87 19.14 -23.24
CA GLY A 76 -0.46 19.40 -23.54
C GLY A 76 0.41 19.68 -22.31
N THR A 77 1.68 20.00 -22.56
CA THR A 77 2.70 20.26 -21.53
C THR A 77 2.63 21.71 -21.04
N ARG A 78 1.64 22.03 -20.20
CA ARG A 78 1.53 23.36 -19.59
C ARG A 78 2.76 23.65 -18.72
N ASP A 79 3.53 24.67 -19.08
CA ASP A 79 4.73 25.14 -18.36
C ASP A 79 5.78 24.03 -18.10
N GLY A 80 5.83 22.99 -18.95
CA GLY A 80 6.72 21.85 -18.76
C GLY A 80 6.30 20.88 -17.64
N SER A 81 5.05 20.95 -17.17
CA SER A 81 4.49 20.03 -16.18
C SER A 81 4.35 18.60 -16.74
N PRO A 82 4.59 17.55 -15.94
CA PRO A 82 4.29 16.17 -16.31
C PRO A 82 2.79 15.85 -16.37
N ALA A 83 1.93 16.82 -16.04
CA ALA A 83 0.48 16.74 -16.04
C ALA A 83 -0.16 16.81 -17.45
N GLU A 84 0.22 15.90 -18.35
CA GLU A 84 -0.21 15.97 -19.75
C GLU A 84 -1.48 15.14 -20.02
N LEU A 85 -2.49 15.80 -20.60
CA LEU A 85 -3.67 15.17 -21.19
C LEU A 85 -3.49 15.12 -22.71
N ARG A 86 -3.49 13.91 -23.26
CA ARG A 86 -3.15 13.65 -24.67
C ARG A 86 -4.36 13.18 -25.46
N PRO A 87 -4.55 13.65 -26.71
CA PRO A 87 -5.57 13.09 -27.58
C PRO A 87 -5.27 11.60 -27.80
N PHE A 88 -6.29 10.75 -27.72
CA PHE A 88 -6.09 9.32 -27.95
C PHE A 88 -5.65 9.04 -29.40
N PRO A 89 -4.63 8.19 -29.65
CA PRO A 89 -4.16 7.89 -31.00
C PRO A 89 -5.23 7.20 -31.84
N GLY A 90 -5.36 7.60 -33.12
CA GLY A 90 -6.29 6.98 -34.07
C GLY A 90 -7.77 7.38 -33.92
N ARG A 91 -8.11 8.31 -33.01
CA ARG A 91 -9.48 8.83 -32.86
C ARG A 91 -9.97 9.64 -34.07
N ARG A 92 -11.29 9.65 -34.29
CA ARG A 92 -11.94 10.48 -35.33
C ARG A 92 -12.29 11.87 -34.75
N GLY A 93 -11.90 12.95 -35.44
CA GLY A 93 -12.28 14.35 -35.11
C GLY A 93 -11.34 15.08 -34.12
N THR A 94 -11.77 16.23 -33.60
CA THR A 94 -11.03 17.04 -32.59
C THR A 94 -11.81 17.03 -31.27
N PRO A 95 -11.17 16.76 -30.11
CA PRO A 95 -11.88 16.49 -28.89
C PRO A 95 -12.21 17.82 -28.22
N THR A 96 -13.33 17.89 -27.51
CA THR A 96 -13.66 19.09 -26.74
C THR A 96 -12.57 19.30 -25.68
N PRO A 97 -11.82 20.41 -25.73
CA PRO A 97 -10.80 20.67 -24.74
C PRO A 97 -11.47 20.98 -23.38
N PRO A 98 -10.99 20.39 -22.27
CA PRO A 98 -11.49 20.73 -20.95
C PRO A 98 -11.14 22.19 -20.59
N GLN A 99 -12.03 22.85 -19.83
CA GLN A 99 -11.81 24.22 -19.36
C GLN A 99 -10.86 24.29 -18.16
N CYS A 100 -10.69 23.18 -17.44
CA CYS A 100 -9.81 23.03 -16.28
C CYS A 100 -9.06 21.70 -16.33
N ALA A 101 -8.11 21.50 -15.41
CA ALA A 101 -7.46 20.21 -15.27
C ALA A 101 -8.47 19.09 -14.97
N VAL A 102 -8.27 17.92 -15.57
CA VAL A 102 -9.14 16.76 -15.41
C VAL A 102 -8.55 15.81 -14.39
N ALA A 103 -9.39 15.37 -13.45
CA ALA A 103 -8.98 14.40 -12.45
C ALA A 103 -8.92 12.99 -13.05
N GLY A 104 -7.81 12.30 -12.82
CA GLY A 104 -7.62 10.88 -13.04
C GLY A 104 -7.05 10.26 -11.77
N GLU A 105 -7.43 9.03 -11.48
CA GLU A 105 -6.83 8.29 -10.37
C GLU A 105 -5.74 7.37 -10.89
N HIS A 106 -4.63 7.26 -10.13
CA HIS A 106 -3.76 6.09 -10.23
C HIS A 106 -4.65 4.85 -10.17
N GLY A 107 -4.44 3.88 -11.06
CA GLY A 107 -5.40 2.79 -11.23
C GLY A 107 -5.66 2.02 -9.94
N PHE A 108 -6.84 1.40 -9.89
CA PHE A 108 -7.36 0.63 -8.75
C PHE A 108 -7.45 1.39 -7.40
N ARG A 109 -8.29 2.44 -7.35
CA ARG A 109 -8.68 3.12 -6.10
C ARG A 109 -9.76 2.35 -5.34
N PHE A 110 -9.32 1.38 -4.57
CA PHE A 110 -10.17 0.45 -3.85
C PHE A 110 -9.81 0.39 -2.36
N PHE A 111 -10.84 0.36 -1.51
CA PHE A 111 -10.72 0.16 -0.07
C PHE A 111 -11.38 -1.18 0.28
N PRO A 112 -10.60 -2.26 0.43
CA PRO A 112 -11.10 -3.54 0.92
C PRO A 112 -11.74 -3.41 2.30
N ALA A 113 -12.75 -4.24 2.57
CA ALA A 113 -13.39 -4.29 3.88
C ALA A 113 -12.42 -4.56 5.07
N TYR A 114 -11.24 -5.14 4.81
CA TYR A 114 -10.22 -5.39 5.84
C TYR A 114 -9.31 -4.19 6.16
N TYR A 115 -9.45 -3.05 5.48
CA TYR A 115 -8.66 -1.83 5.73
C TYR A 115 -9.11 -1.10 7.02
N LEU A 116 -9.03 -1.79 8.16
CA LEU A 116 -9.59 -1.34 9.42
C LEU A 116 -8.96 -0.04 9.94
N HIS A 117 -7.68 0.21 9.68
CA HIS A 117 -7.05 1.46 10.08
C HIS A 117 -7.54 2.65 9.24
N ILE A 118 -7.70 2.47 7.93
CA ILE A 118 -8.27 3.50 7.06
C ILE A 118 -9.73 3.77 7.40
N TRP A 119 -10.53 2.74 7.65
CA TRP A 119 -11.93 2.91 8.05
C TRP A 119 -12.08 3.68 9.37
N ASP A 120 -11.24 3.39 10.36
CA ASP A 120 -11.18 4.16 11.61
C ASP A 120 -10.76 5.63 11.39
N LEU A 121 -9.87 5.91 10.42
CA LEU A 121 -9.55 7.31 10.06
C LEU A 121 -10.73 8.00 9.37
N PHE A 122 -11.39 7.33 8.43
CA PHE A 122 -12.51 7.91 7.68
C PHE A 122 -13.66 8.33 8.60
N GLN A 123 -13.90 7.58 9.68
CA GLN A 123 -14.90 7.92 10.70
C GLN A 123 -14.51 9.12 11.57
N ARG A 124 -13.22 9.47 11.65
CA ARG A 124 -12.73 10.58 12.49
C ARG A 124 -12.50 11.88 11.73
N ILE A 125 -12.39 11.82 10.40
CA ILE A 125 -12.15 13.01 9.58
C ILE A 125 -13.51 13.62 9.17
N PRO A 126 -13.88 14.82 9.66
CA PRO A 126 -15.13 15.47 9.27
C PRO A 126 -15.09 15.93 7.80
N VAL A 127 -16.24 15.94 7.13
CA VAL A 127 -16.42 16.63 5.85
C VAL A 127 -16.53 18.12 6.11
N TYR A 128 -15.74 18.91 5.39
CA TYR A 128 -15.70 20.37 5.48
C TYR A 128 -16.43 21.01 4.31
N GLU A 129 -17.32 21.95 4.62
CA GLU A 129 -18.02 22.77 3.62
C GLU A 129 -17.49 24.21 3.65
N CYS A 130 -17.35 24.80 2.47
CA CYS A 130 -17.03 26.22 2.34
C CYS A 130 -18.33 27.03 2.42
N ARG A 131 -18.38 27.99 3.34
CA ARG A 131 -19.47 28.97 3.42
C ARG A 131 -18.93 30.37 3.18
N ASP A 132 -19.69 31.15 2.42
CA ASP A 132 -19.41 32.57 2.21
C ASP A 132 -19.69 33.34 3.50
N GLY A 133 -18.66 33.98 4.05
CA GLY A 133 -18.80 34.88 5.18
C GLY A 133 -19.40 36.22 4.76
N ALA A 134 -19.94 36.97 5.75
CA ALA A 134 -20.59 38.27 5.54
C ALA A 134 -19.71 39.37 4.88
N ALA A 135 -18.40 39.11 4.71
CA ALA A 135 -17.42 40.01 4.09
C ALA A 135 -16.69 39.35 2.89
N GLY A 136 -17.28 38.36 2.23
CA GLY A 136 -16.70 37.67 1.07
C GLY A 136 -15.49 36.75 1.37
N HIS A 137 -15.17 36.55 2.65
CA HIS A 137 -14.14 35.61 3.06
C HIS A 137 -14.72 34.20 3.11
N ARG A 138 -14.07 33.25 2.42
CA ARG A 138 -14.43 31.84 2.43
C ARG A 138 -13.99 31.20 3.74
N ARG A 139 -14.95 30.66 4.50
CA ARG A 139 -14.66 29.95 5.76
C ARG A 139 -15.07 28.49 5.63
N TRP A 140 -14.13 27.60 5.91
CA TRP A 140 -14.38 26.17 5.99
C TRP A 140 -14.89 25.79 7.38
N GLN A 141 -15.97 25.02 7.44
CA GLN A 141 -16.54 24.53 8.70
C GLN A 141 -16.79 23.03 8.60
N PRO A 142 -16.52 22.25 9.67
CA PRO A 142 -16.84 20.84 9.69
C PRO A 142 -18.37 20.66 9.73
N THR A 143 -18.85 19.63 9.06
CA THR A 143 -20.23 19.15 9.13
C THR A 143 -20.34 17.99 10.11
N SER A 144 -21.55 17.45 10.31
CA SER A 144 -21.75 16.20 11.06
C SER A 144 -21.40 14.95 10.25
N ARG A 145 -21.11 15.09 8.95
CA ARG A 145 -20.65 14.00 8.08
C ARG A 145 -19.15 13.80 8.24
N THR A 146 -18.70 12.60 7.95
CA THR A 146 -17.29 12.20 7.95
C THR A 146 -16.88 11.70 6.57
N VAL A 147 -15.59 11.50 6.33
CA VAL A 147 -15.11 10.92 5.06
C VAL A 147 -15.71 9.54 4.81
N MET A 148 -16.13 8.82 5.86
CA MET A 148 -16.89 7.57 5.70
C MET A 148 -18.18 7.77 4.88
N ASP A 149 -18.86 8.91 5.00
CA ASP A 149 -20.07 9.23 4.22
C ASP A 149 -19.79 9.46 2.72
N ASN A 150 -18.52 9.59 2.34
CA ASN A 150 -18.09 9.70 0.95
C ASN A 150 -17.78 8.32 0.34
N VAL A 151 -17.84 7.23 1.10
CA VAL A 151 -17.57 5.87 0.61
C VAL A 151 -18.81 5.27 -0.03
N ARG A 152 -18.65 4.70 -1.22
CA ARG A 152 -19.66 3.93 -1.96
C ARG A 152 -19.27 2.46 -1.99
N ARG A 153 -20.19 1.60 -1.55
CA ARG A 153 -20.00 0.14 -1.57
C ARG A 153 -19.91 -0.36 -3.01
N VAL A 154 -18.95 -1.24 -3.28
CA VAL A 154 -18.77 -1.96 -4.54
C VAL A 154 -19.20 -3.40 -4.34
N VAL A 155 -20.27 -3.81 -5.03
CA VAL A 155 -20.93 -5.10 -4.82
C VAL A 155 -20.63 -6.12 -5.93
N THR A 156 -20.02 -5.70 -7.02
CA THR A 156 -19.69 -6.54 -8.17
C THR A 156 -18.21 -6.45 -8.54
N GLN A 157 -17.67 -7.56 -9.01
CA GLN A 157 -16.39 -7.63 -9.72
C GLN A 157 -16.58 -8.41 -11.01
N GLY A 158 -15.90 -8.02 -12.07
CA GLY A 158 -15.93 -8.70 -13.34
C GLY A 158 -14.56 -9.26 -13.69
N MET A 159 -14.55 -10.34 -14.43
CA MET A 159 -13.35 -11.00 -14.91
C MET A 159 -13.57 -11.51 -16.32
N THR A 160 -12.61 -11.24 -17.20
CA THR A 160 -12.57 -11.86 -18.52
C THR A 160 -11.87 -13.21 -18.42
N VAL A 161 -12.29 -14.18 -19.23
CA VAL A 161 -11.56 -15.43 -19.43
C VAL A 161 -11.47 -15.66 -20.92
N ALA A 162 -10.27 -15.95 -21.42
CA ALA A 162 -10.03 -16.12 -22.85
C ALA A 162 -11.01 -17.14 -23.47
N GLY A 163 -11.72 -16.71 -24.50
CA GLY A 163 -12.69 -17.54 -25.23
C GLY A 163 -14.03 -17.74 -24.52
N LYS A 164 -14.32 -17.00 -23.43
CA LYS A 164 -15.57 -17.06 -22.69
C LYS A 164 -16.19 -15.67 -22.52
N PRO A 165 -17.52 -15.58 -22.31
CA PRO A 165 -18.16 -14.33 -21.91
C PRO A 165 -17.53 -13.79 -20.62
N SER A 166 -17.46 -12.46 -20.49
CA SER A 166 -17.06 -11.82 -19.24
C SER A 166 -17.98 -12.26 -18.11
N GLN A 167 -17.39 -12.71 -17.00
CA GLN A 167 -18.15 -13.17 -15.84
C GLN A 167 -18.20 -12.07 -14.79
N VAL A 168 -19.36 -11.88 -14.18
CA VAL A 168 -19.56 -10.91 -13.10
C VAL A 168 -19.88 -11.68 -11.83
N PHE A 169 -19.00 -11.56 -10.84
CA PHE A 169 -19.14 -12.19 -9.54
C PHE A 169 -19.64 -11.17 -8.51
N PRO A 170 -20.51 -11.60 -7.57
CA PRO A 170 -20.81 -10.79 -6.40
C PRO A 170 -19.56 -10.71 -5.50
N ARG A 171 -19.31 -9.54 -4.92
CA ARG A 171 -18.30 -9.35 -3.86
C ARG A 171 -18.88 -9.54 -2.45
N GLU A 172 -20.12 -9.98 -2.37
CA GLU A 172 -20.87 -10.15 -1.13
C GLU A 172 -21.27 -11.63 -0.96
N ARG A 173 -21.41 -12.10 0.28
CA ARG A 173 -21.86 -13.47 0.56
C ARG A 173 -23.22 -13.72 -0.09
N PRO A 174 -23.40 -14.89 -0.75
CA PRO A 174 -24.70 -15.30 -1.27
C PRO A 174 -25.77 -15.24 -0.17
N ARG A 175 -26.87 -14.55 -0.44
CA ARG A 175 -27.99 -14.33 0.49
C ARG A 175 -28.94 -15.53 0.56
N SER A 176 -28.87 -16.43 -0.40
CA SER A 176 -29.77 -17.57 -0.55
C SER A 176 -29.07 -18.75 -1.20
N LEU A 177 -29.68 -19.93 -1.06
CA LEU A 177 -29.24 -21.13 -1.78
C LEU A 177 -29.24 -20.91 -3.30
N ALA A 178 -30.18 -20.13 -3.84
CA ALA A 178 -30.23 -19.81 -5.27
C ALA A 178 -29.04 -18.95 -5.73
N GLU A 179 -28.65 -17.94 -4.94
CA GLU A 179 -27.43 -17.15 -5.21
C GLU A 179 -26.17 -18.00 -5.07
N LEU A 180 -26.10 -18.89 -4.08
CA LEU A 180 -24.98 -19.82 -3.91
C LEU A 180 -24.86 -20.76 -5.11
N LEU A 181 -25.97 -21.37 -5.54
CA LEU A 181 -26.02 -22.23 -6.71
C LEU A 181 -25.67 -21.46 -7.99
N SER A 182 -26.04 -20.18 -8.10
CA SER A 182 -25.63 -19.33 -9.22
C SER A 182 -24.12 -19.10 -9.25
N VAL A 183 -23.49 -18.82 -8.11
CA VAL A 183 -22.02 -18.68 -8.02
C VAL A 183 -21.32 -20.00 -8.37
N VAL A 184 -21.79 -21.13 -7.81
CA VAL A 184 -21.25 -22.47 -8.13
C VAL A 184 -21.41 -22.77 -9.62
N HIS A 185 -22.55 -22.42 -10.21
CA HIS A 185 -22.78 -22.59 -11.64
C HIS A 185 -21.85 -21.72 -12.49
N GLN A 186 -21.68 -20.44 -12.17
CA GLN A 186 -20.73 -19.55 -12.86
C GLN A 186 -19.29 -20.06 -12.78
N LEU A 187 -18.87 -20.55 -11.60
CA LEU A 187 -17.56 -21.19 -11.44
C LEU A 187 -17.43 -22.47 -12.30
N SER A 188 -18.51 -23.24 -12.46
CA SER A 188 -18.51 -24.38 -13.37
C SER A 188 -18.43 -23.95 -14.85
N GLU A 189 -19.01 -22.79 -15.21
CA GLU A 189 -18.89 -22.20 -16.55
C GLU A 189 -17.49 -21.68 -16.86
N LEU A 190 -16.66 -21.37 -15.84
CA LEU A 190 -15.22 -21.13 -16.02
C LEU A 190 -14.50 -22.39 -16.55
N GLY A 191 -15.12 -23.57 -16.49
CA GLY A 191 -14.58 -24.82 -17.05
C GLY A 191 -13.39 -25.37 -16.27
N LEU A 192 -13.28 -25.00 -15.00
CA LEU A 192 -12.20 -25.44 -14.12
C LEU A 192 -12.51 -26.85 -13.57
N PRO A 193 -11.55 -27.80 -13.59
CA PRO A 193 -11.78 -29.14 -13.07
C PRO A 193 -12.05 -29.16 -11.56
N ALA A 194 -13.04 -29.95 -11.13
CA ALA A 194 -13.43 -30.03 -9.72
C ALA A 194 -12.30 -30.52 -8.78
N HIS A 195 -11.42 -31.40 -9.28
CA HIS A 195 -10.28 -31.89 -8.49
C HIS A 195 -9.23 -30.80 -8.22
N ASP A 196 -9.02 -29.89 -9.18
CA ASP A 196 -8.13 -28.73 -9.02
C ASP A 196 -8.69 -27.77 -7.97
N ILE A 197 -9.98 -27.47 -8.05
CA ILE A 197 -10.68 -26.63 -7.06
C ILE A 197 -10.57 -27.24 -5.66
N ALA A 198 -10.81 -28.55 -5.53
CA ALA A 198 -10.74 -29.24 -4.25
C ALA A 198 -9.33 -29.20 -3.64
N TYR A 199 -8.28 -29.44 -4.45
CA TYR A 199 -6.90 -29.36 -3.97
C TYR A 199 -6.54 -27.92 -3.56
N PHE A 200 -6.86 -26.92 -4.39
CA PHE A 200 -6.65 -25.51 -4.08
C PHE A 200 -7.33 -25.09 -2.76
N GLN A 201 -8.60 -25.47 -2.56
CA GLN A 201 -9.32 -25.22 -1.31
C GLN A 201 -8.66 -25.91 -0.12
N SER A 202 -8.16 -27.14 -0.29
CA SER A 202 -7.44 -27.85 0.77
C SER A 202 -6.16 -27.11 1.21
N ARG A 203 -5.44 -26.47 0.27
CA ARG A 203 -4.26 -25.65 0.56
C ARG A 203 -4.63 -24.37 1.31
N LEU A 204 -5.74 -23.71 0.96
CA LEU A 204 -6.24 -22.56 1.71
C LEU A 204 -6.65 -22.93 3.15
N LEU A 205 -7.36 -24.06 3.32
CA LEU A 205 -7.71 -24.58 4.64
C LEU A 205 -6.46 -24.92 5.45
N ARG A 206 -5.45 -25.54 4.81
CA ARG A 206 -4.14 -25.81 5.43
C ARG A 206 -3.48 -24.52 5.91
N PHE A 207 -3.49 -23.46 5.11
CA PHE A 207 -2.96 -22.16 5.51
C PHE A 207 -3.68 -21.62 6.75
N LEU A 208 -5.02 -21.61 6.74
CA LEU A 208 -5.86 -21.08 7.83
C LEU A 208 -5.66 -21.77 9.19
N VAL A 209 -5.24 -23.03 9.20
CA VAL A 209 -4.94 -23.78 10.43
C VAL A 209 -3.46 -23.78 10.81
N THR A 210 -2.58 -23.27 9.92
CA THR A 210 -1.16 -23.10 10.20
C THR A 210 -0.94 -21.85 11.05
N SER A 211 -0.09 -21.95 12.08
CA SER A 211 0.20 -20.85 13.00
C SER A 211 0.91 -19.67 12.33
N PRO A 212 0.69 -18.42 12.79
CA PRO A 212 1.49 -17.26 12.36
C PRO A 212 3.01 -17.47 12.52
N LEU A 213 3.43 -18.18 13.57
CA LEU A 213 4.83 -18.55 13.80
C LEU A 213 5.37 -19.46 12.68
N ARG A 214 4.66 -20.55 12.34
CA ARG A 214 5.10 -21.43 11.24
C ARG A 214 5.02 -20.73 9.89
N ARG A 215 4.00 -19.91 9.66
CA ARG A 215 3.91 -19.07 8.45
C ARG A 215 5.13 -18.16 8.31
N ALA A 216 5.60 -17.57 9.42
CA ALA A 216 6.80 -16.73 9.44
C ALA A 216 8.09 -17.51 9.14
N ARG A 217 8.22 -18.73 9.65
CA ARG A 217 9.44 -19.54 9.56
C ARG A 217 9.55 -20.36 8.28
N GLU A 218 8.43 -20.81 7.72
CA GLU A 218 8.40 -21.75 6.61
C GLU A 218 7.75 -21.12 5.38
N ILE A 219 6.49 -20.70 5.51
CA ILE A 219 5.68 -20.27 4.35
C ILE A 219 6.19 -18.94 3.75
N ALA A 220 6.76 -18.05 4.57
CA ALA A 220 7.36 -16.80 4.08
C ALA A 220 8.59 -17.01 3.17
N TYR A 221 9.15 -18.22 3.19
CA TYR A 221 10.31 -18.64 2.40
C TYR A 221 9.93 -19.56 1.23
N GLU A 222 8.63 -19.68 0.94
CA GLU A 222 8.08 -20.41 -0.20
C GLU A 222 7.36 -19.43 -1.14
N SER A 223 7.43 -19.69 -2.46
CA SER A 223 6.63 -18.92 -3.42
C SER A 223 5.15 -19.28 -3.31
N SER A 224 4.26 -18.32 -3.57
CA SER A 224 2.82 -18.59 -3.53
C SER A 224 2.41 -19.74 -4.48
N TYR A 225 3.05 -19.86 -5.64
CA TYR A 225 2.83 -20.95 -6.58
C TYR A 225 3.25 -22.30 -6.00
N ASP A 226 4.45 -22.38 -5.41
CA ASP A 226 4.95 -23.60 -4.77
C ASP A 226 4.04 -24.05 -3.64
N PHE A 227 3.54 -23.10 -2.84
CA PHE A 227 2.56 -23.40 -1.80
C PHE A 227 1.30 -24.05 -2.38
N PHE A 228 0.82 -23.60 -3.54
CA PHE A 228 -0.41 -24.14 -4.12
C PHE A 228 -0.22 -25.46 -4.85
N VAL A 229 0.96 -25.78 -5.40
CA VAL A 229 1.23 -27.12 -5.97
C VAL A 229 1.67 -28.13 -4.90
N GLY A 230 2.21 -27.63 -3.79
CA GLY A 230 2.89 -28.40 -2.75
C GLY A 230 4.18 -29.03 -3.26
N ARG A 231 5.30 -28.90 -2.56
CA ARG A 231 6.53 -29.63 -2.90
C ARG A 231 6.85 -30.70 -1.86
N ASP A 232 7.27 -31.87 -2.34
CA ASP A 232 7.82 -32.91 -1.48
C ASP A 232 9.28 -32.60 -1.10
N ARG A 233 9.90 -33.45 -0.27
CA ARG A 233 11.31 -33.30 0.13
C ARG A 233 12.30 -33.39 -1.04
N GLY A 234 11.91 -33.99 -2.16
CA GLY A 234 12.68 -34.07 -3.38
C GLY A 234 12.46 -32.89 -4.33
N GLY A 235 11.60 -31.94 -3.98
CA GLY A 235 11.25 -30.78 -4.79
C GLY A 235 10.19 -31.05 -5.87
N ASN A 236 9.60 -32.25 -5.92
CA ASN A 236 8.57 -32.57 -6.90
C ASN A 236 7.22 -31.99 -6.47
N ALA A 237 6.44 -31.52 -7.46
CA ALA A 237 5.09 -31.06 -7.23
C ALA A 237 4.18 -32.21 -6.75
N GLN A 238 3.49 -32.01 -5.64
CA GLN A 238 2.54 -32.97 -5.07
C GLN A 238 1.24 -33.01 -5.86
N HIS A 239 0.86 -31.89 -6.47
CA HIS A 239 -0.31 -31.78 -7.34
C HIS A 239 0.05 -31.06 -8.64
N THR A 240 -0.49 -31.55 -9.75
CA THR A 240 -0.37 -30.91 -11.07
C THR A 240 -1.74 -30.43 -11.49
N TYR A 241 -1.92 -29.12 -11.55
CA TYR A 241 -3.16 -28.50 -12.00
C TYR A 241 -3.36 -28.67 -13.50
N SER A 242 -4.62 -28.66 -13.95
CA SER A 242 -4.93 -28.57 -15.38
C SER A 242 -4.35 -27.28 -16.00
N PRO A 243 -4.02 -27.27 -17.31
CA PRO A 243 -3.40 -26.12 -17.95
C PRO A 243 -4.18 -24.80 -17.80
N SER A 244 -5.51 -24.86 -17.77
CA SER A 244 -6.37 -23.69 -17.55
C SER A 244 -6.30 -23.16 -16.12
N PHE A 245 -6.26 -24.06 -15.12
CA PHE A 245 -6.18 -23.67 -13.72
C PHE A 245 -4.77 -23.18 -13.36
N ASP A 246 -3.73 -23.87 -13.86
CA ASP A 246 -2.33 -23.43 -13.72
C ASP A 246 -2.11 -22.01 -14.26
N ARG A 247 -2.65 -21.72 -15.45
CA ARG A 247 -2.60 -20.38 -16.02
C ARG A 247 -3.28 -19.35 -15.11
N LEU A 248 -4.49 -19.65 -14.64
CA LEU A 248 -5.23 -18.75 -13.74
C LEU A 248 -4.46 -18.49 -12.42
N LEU A 249 -3.89 -19.55 -11.85
CA LEU A 249 -3.08 -19.48 -10.63
C LEU A 249 -1.83 -18.60 -10.81
N ARG A 250 -1.26 -18.57 -12.02
CA ARG A 250 -0.10 -17.76 -12.39
C ARG A 250 -0.45 -16.30 -12.71
N GLU A 251 -1.63 -16.05 -13.26
CA GLU A 251 -2.06 -14.73 -13.72
C GLU A 251 -2.75 -13.89 -12.65
N MET A 252 -3.64 -14.47 -11.84
CA MET A 252 -4.49 -13.69 -10.92
C MET A 252 -3.73 -12.89 -9.86
N PRO A 253 -2.68 -13.43 -9.21
CA PRO A 253 -1.87 -12.63 -8.29
C PRO A 253 -1.24 -11.38 -8.92
N ARG A 254 -0.85 -11.45 -10.20
CA ARG A 254 -0.30 -10.31 -10.94
C ARG A 254 -1.37 -9.25 -11.16
N VAL A 255 -2.58 -9.66 -11.51
CA VAL A 255 -3.69 -8.74 -11.78
C VAL A 255 -4.25 -8.11 -10.49
N LEU A 256 -4.27 -8.83 -9.36
CA LEU A 256 -4.87 -8.35 -8.11
C LEU A 256 -3.92 -7.49 -7.27
N VAL A 257 -2.64 -7.87 -7.21
CA VAL A 257 -1.67 -7.28 -6.28
C VAL A 257 -0.26 -7.13 -6.90
N ALA A 258 -0.15 -7.12 -8.24
CA ALA A 258 1.10 -7.03 -9.01
C ALA A 258 2.14 -8.11 -8.70
N PHE A 259 1.69 -9.24 -8.18
CA PHE A 259 2.56 -10.23 -7.56
C PHE A 259 2.89 -11.36 -8.54
N ASP A 260 4.16 -11.61 -8.83
CA ASP A 260 4.55 -12.83 -9.56
C ASP A 260 4.46 -14.03 -8.61
N PRO A 261 3.59 -15.02 -8.88
CA PRO A 261 3.36 -16.08 -7.92
C PRO A 261 4.53 -17.05 -7.76
N ASN A 262 5.48 -17.10 -8.71
CA ASN A 262 6.67 -17.94 -8.60
C ASN A 262 7.76 -17.34 -7.71
N TRP A 263 7.68 -16.04 -7.42
CA TRP A 263 8.74 -15.30 -6.70
C TRP A 263 8.24 -14.51 -5.51
N GLY A 264 6.93 -14.34 -5.41
CA GLY A 264 6.31 -13.61 -4.34
C GLY A 264 6.06 -14.48 -3.11
N ASP A 265 6.24 -13.86 -1.93
CA ASP A 265 6.00 -14.43 -0.59
C ASP A 265 4.59 -15.06 -0.46
N ALA A 266 4.54 -16.39 -0.29
CA ALA A 266 3.28 -17.11 -0.11
C ALA A 266 2.46 -16.59 1.08
N ARG A 267 3.08 -16.25 2.21
CA ARG A 267 2.37 -15.74 3.38
C ARG A 267 1.63 -14.44 3.06
N THR A 268 2.32 -13.48 2.44
CA THR A 268 1.69 -12.20 2.08
C THR A 268 0.58 -12.38 1.05
N ASN A 269 0.82 -13.19 0.02
CA ASN A 269 -0.15 -13.42 -1.05
C ASN A 269 -1.44 -14.07 -0.51
N ILE A 270 -1.30 -15.17 0.23
CA ILE A 270 -2.42 -15.98 0.69
C ILE A 270 -3.21 -15.23 1.76
N VAL A 271 -2.56 -14.49 2.67
CA VAL A 271 -3.27 -13.61 3.62
C VAL A 271 -4.08 -12.56 2.86
N SER A 272 -3.48 -11.87 1.90
CA SER A 272 -4.18 -10.85 1.11
C SER A 272 -5.39 -11.44 0.38
N TYR A 273 -5.20 -12.60 -0.25
CA TYR A 273 -6.26 -13.34 -0.94
C TYR A 273 -7.38 -13.75 0.03
N LEU A 274 -7.06 -14.44 1.13
CA LEU A 274 -8.04 -14.90 2.12
C LEU A 274 -8.88 -13.76 2.69
N GLN A 275 -8.27 -12.61 2.98
CA GLN A 275 -8.97 -11.48 3.57
C GLN A 275 -9.98 -10.85 2.61
N LEU A 276 -9.73 -10.89 1.29
CA LEU A 276 -10.73 -10.48 0.30
C LEU A 276 -11.96 -11.42 0.29
N PHE A 277 -11.81 -12.71 0.62
CA PHE A 277 -12.93 -13.66 0.70
C PHE A 277 -13.63 -13.70 2.05
N LEU A 278 -12.87 -13.67 3.16
CA LEU A 278 -13.43 -13.80 4.51
C LEU A 278 -14.40 -12.67 4.84
N ASN A 279 -14.13 -11.46 4.33
CA ASN A 279 -14.91 -10.26 4.59
C ASN A 279 -16.12 -10.06 3.67
N MET A 280 -16.57 -11.10 2.99
CA MET A 280 -17.83 -11.07 2.24
C MET A 280 -19.09 -10.96 3.15
N ASP A 281 -18.96 -10.81 4.48
CA ASP A 281 -20.10 -10.68 5.40
C ASP A 281 -20.81 -9.33 5.24
N ARG A 282 -22.09 -9.37 4.88
CA ARG A 282 -22.88 -8.18 4.57
C ARG A 282 -23.35 -7.41 5.79
N ARG A 283 -23.24 -7.99 7.00
CA ARG A 283 -23.74 -7.36 8.23
C ARG A 283 -22.80 -6.31 8.81
N ASP A 284 -21.56 -6.28 8.34
CA ASP A 284 -20.61 -5.21 8.63
C ASP A 284 -20.98 -3.97 7.77
N ASP A 285 -20.94 -2.80 8.38
CA ASP A 285 -21.06 -1.52 7.67
C ASP A 285 -19.80 -1.22 6.84
N LYS A 286 -18.72 -1.97 7.09
CA LYS A 286 -17.46 -1.97 6.34
C LYS A 286 -17.53 -3.00 5.21
N ALA A 287 -17.75 -2.52 4.00
CA ALA A 287 -17.63 -3.33 2.78
C ALA A 287 -16.58 -2.76 1.85
N ASP A 288 -16.19 -3.58 0.88
CA ASP A 288 -15.45 -3.19 -0.30
C ASP A 288 -16.02 -1.88 -0.87
N GLY A 289 -15.19 -0.85 -0.96
CA GLY A 289 -15.65 0.51 -1.24
C GLY A 289 -14.70 1.34 -2.09
N VAL A 290 -15.26 2.39 -2.68
CA VAL A 290 -14.53 3.46 -3.40
C VAL A 290 -15.09 4.81 -2.96
N LEU A 291 -14.39 5.91 -3.23
CA LEU A 291 -14.89 7.24 -2.93
C LEU A 291 -15.91 7.73 -3.97
N ASN A 292 -16.85 8.57 -3.54
CA ASN A 292 -17.88 9.24 -4.35
C ASN A 292 -17.35 10.45 -5.14
N GLY A 293 -16.04 10.52 -5.37
CA GLY A 293 -15.36 11.59 -6.09
C GLY A 293 -13.87 11.25 -6.22
N PRO A 294 -13.06 12.11 -6.87
CA PRO A 294 -11.63 11.91 -6.86
C PRO A 294 -11.10 11.96 -5.41
N THR A 295 -10.09 11.13 -5.14
CA THR A 295 -9.55 10.88 -3.79
C THR A 295 -9.16 12.17 -3.07
N THR A 296 -8.63 13.14 -3.82
CA THR A 296 -8.20 14.41 -3.24
C THR A 296 -9.37 15.22 -2.68
N GLU A 297 -10.43 15.44 -3.46
CA GLU A 297 -11.60 16.19 -2.99
C GLU A 297 -12.44 15.42 -1.98
N ALA A 298 -12.64 14.11 -2.21
CA ALA A 298 -13.51 13.29 -1.37
C ALA A 298 -12.89 12.94 -0.01
N TRP A 299 -11.56 13.04 0.14
CA TRP A 299 -10.86 12.71 1.38
C TRP A 299 -9.76 13.71 1.75
N LEU A 300 -8.70 13.83 0.94
CA LEU A 300 -7.45 14.48 1.38
C LEU A 300 -7.62 15.97 1.70
N ASP A 301 -8.48 16.66 0.95
CA ASP A 301 -8.83 18.06 1.16
C ASP A 301 -9.57 18.26 2.49
N HIS A 302 -10.42 17.31 2.89
CA HIS A 302 -11.09 17.34 4.20
C HIS A 302 -10.11 17.02 5.32
N TRP A 303 -9.20 16.07 5.08
CA TRP A 303 -8.17 15.71 6.04
C TRP A 303 -7.20 16.86 6.31
N TYR A 304 -6.75 17.59 5.28
CA TYR A 304 -5.96 18.81 5.41
C TYR A 304 -6.60 19.83 6.34
N ARG A 305 -7.87 20.16 6.08
CA ARG A 305 -8.61 21.15 6.88
C ARG A 305 -8.78 20.70 8.32
N HIS A 306 -9.01 19.40 8.51
CA HIS A 306 -9.07 18.83 9.85
C HIS A 306 -7.74 18.92 10.59
N LEU A 307 -6.63 18.57 9.93
CA LEU A 307 -5.28 18.66 10.51
C LEU A 307 -4.92 20.11 10.86
N VAL A 308 -5.23 21.07 9.99
CA VAL A 308 -5.06 22.51 10.29
C VAL A 308 -5.92 22.92 11.50
N ALA A 309 -7.15 22.44 11.60
CA ALA A 309 -8.01 22.71 12.77
C ALA A 309 -7.47 22.07 14.07
N LEU A 310 -6.75 20.95 13.98
CA LEU A 310 -6.00 20.35 15.09
C LEU A 310 -4.70 21.10 15.42
N GLY A 311 -4.29 22.08 14.60
CA GLY A 311 -3.09 22.90 14.79
C GLY A 311 -1.87 22.44 14.00
N VAL A 312 -2.01 21.43 13.12
CA VAL A 312 -0.91 20.96 12.27
C VAL A 312 -0.53 22.01 11.23
N ARG A 313 0.78 22.27 11.11
CA ARG A 313 1.34 23.15 10.08
C ARG A 313 1.85 22.35 8.90
N PHE A 314 1.74 22.92 7.70
CA PHE A 314 2.27 22.34 6.46
C PHE A 314 3.30 23.29 5.86
N VAL A 315 4.48 22.77 5.52
CA VAL A 315 5.60 23.53 4.98
C VAL A 315 6.08 22.87 3.70
N HIS A 316 6.16 23.66 2.63
CA HIS A 316 6.76 23.23 1.37
C HIS A 316 8.29 23.28 1.48
N ALA A 317 8.89 22.13 1.82
CA ALA A 317 10.33 21.97 1.93
C ALA A 317 10.72 20.49 1.87
N ALA A 318 11.92 20.21 1.38
CA ALA A 318 12.51 18.88 1.40
C ALA A 318 13.57 18.77 2.51
N ALA A 319 13.61 17.64 3.20
CA ALA A 319 14.75 17.30 4.04
C ALA A 319 15.92 16.85 3.15
N GLU A 320 17.10 17.42 3.37
CA GLU A 320 18.35 17.04 2.70
C GLU A 320 19.10 15.97 3.52
N SER A 321 19.20 16.16 4.82
CA SER A 321 19.88 15.20 5.70
C SER A 321 19.27 15.17 7.10
N LEU A 322 19.40 13.99 7.73
CA LEU A 322 19.27 13.81 9.16
C LEU A 322 20.67 13.76 9.76
N ASP A 323 21.04 14.82 10.48
CA ASP A 323 22.40 15.01 10.97
C ASP A 323 22.59 14.29 12.31
N PRO A 324 23.58 13.38 12.42
CA PRO A 324 23.83 12.67 13.67
C PRO A 324 24.27 13.64 14.77
N PRO A 325 23.77 13.47 16.01
CA PRO A 325 24.31 14.21 17.15
C PRO A 325 25.76 13.79 17.43
N PRO A 326 26.54 14.60 18.16
CA PRO A 326 27.85 14.18 18.68
C PRO A 326 27.72 12.91 19.52
N ALA A 327 28.74 12.05 19.47
CA ALA A 327 28.80 10.86 20.31
C ALA A 327 29.00 11.25 21.78
N GLU A 328 28.06 10.87 22.64
CA GLU A 328 28.04 11.20 24.06
C GLU A 328 27.93 9.92 24.93
N PRO A 329 28.94 9.02 24.91
CA PRO A 329 28.85 7.72 25.59
C PRO A 329 28.72 7.84 27.11
N ALA A 330 29.21 8.94 27.70
CA ALA A 330 29.10 9.22 29.14
C ALA A 330 27.72 9.76 29.55
N VAL A 331 26.87 10.14 28.59
CA VAL A 331 25.53 10.68 28.84
C VAL A 331 24.51 9.54 28.74
N PRO A 332 23.60 9.39 29.72
CA PRO A 332 22.52 8.41 29.65
C PRO A 332 21.72 8.54 28.35
N PRO A 333 21.35 7.44 27.67
CA PRO A 333 20.74 7.49 26.34
C PRO A 333 19.52 8.41 26.20
N HIS A 334 18.64 8.50 27.21
CA HIS A 334 17.47 9.39 27.21
C HIS A 334 17.79 10.89 27.32
N LEU A 335 19.03 11.23 27.70
CA LEU A 335 19.51 12.61 27.86
C LEU A 335 20.46 13.05 26.74
N ARG A 336 20.83 12.14 25.83
CA ARG A 336 21.72 12.45 24.70
C ARG A 336 21.07 13.46 23.76
N SER A 337 21.93 14.26 23.13
CA SER A 337 21.56 15.17 22.04
C SER A 337 20.74 14.46 20.96
N ARG A 338 19.73 15.15 20.41
CA ARG A 338 18.82 14.62 19.38
C ARG A 338 19.29 14.97 17.97
N VAL A 339 18.76 14.25 16.98
CA VAL A 339 19.02 14.48 15.56
C VAL A 339 18.54 15.86 15.12
N ARG A 340 19.30 16.51 14.25
CA ARG A 340 18.87 17.73 13.56
C ARG A 340 18.50 17.41 12.13
N ILE A 341 17.57 18.18 11.57
CA ILE A 341 17.20 18.07 10.16
C ILE A 341 17.82 19.27 9.45
N THR A 342 18.56 19.02 8.37
CA THR A 342 18.93 20.06 7.42
C THR A 342 17.98 19.97 6.23
N LEU A 343 17.25 21.05 5.94
CA LEU A 343 16.39 21.19 4.77
C LEU A 343 17.23 21.62 3.56
N THR A 344 16.71 21.40 2.35
CA THR A 344 17.42 21.72 1.09
C THR A 344 17.71 23.20 0.87
N ASP A 345 17.06 24.10 1.61
CA ASP A 345 17.34 25.54 1.61
C ASP A 345 18.42 25.94 2.65
N GLY A 346 19.00 24.96 3.35
CA GLY A 346 19.98 25.14 4.43
C GLY A 346 19.37 25.41 5.81
N THR A 347 18.04 25.52 5.93
CA THR A 347 17.37 25.69 7.22
C THR A 347 17.61 24.47 8.10
N ARG A 348 17.94 24.71 9.38
CA ARG A 348 18.15 23.65 10.37
C ARG A 348 17.03 23.59 11.38
N LEU A 349 16.48 22.39 11.56
CA LEU A 349 15.41 22.10 12.52
C LEU A 349 15.95 21.21 13.65
N ALA A 350 15.44 21.41 14.86
CA ALA A 350 15.73 20.59 16.04
C ALA A 350 14.43 20.25 16.79
N PRO A 351 13.53 19.47 16.18
CA PRO A 351 12.27 19.08 16.82
C PRO A 351 12.52 18.10 17.97
N ASP A 352 11.51 17.91 18.83
CA ASP A 352 11.60 16.88 19.86
C ASP A 352 11.62 15.48 19.26
N TYR A 353 10.80 15.25 18.23
CA TYR A 353 10.76 14.02 17.46
C TYR A 353 10.71 14.30 15.95
N THR A 354 11.20 13.34 15.17
CA THR A 354 11.08 13.33 13.71
C THR A 354 10.43 12.03 13.26
N VAL A 355 9.35 12.11 12.49
CA VAL A 355 8.76 10.96 11.80
C VAL A 355 9.18 11.00 10.34
N VAL A 356 9.98 10.03 9.92
CA VAL A 356 10.41 9.88 8.51
C VAL A 356 9.35 9.05 7.79
N ALA A 357 8.46 9.71 7.05
CA ALA A 357 7.32 9.13 6.35
C ALA A 357 7.38 9.33 4.81
N VAL A 358 8.60 9.41 4.27
CA VAL A 358 8.89 9.50 2.84
C VAL A 358 8.97 8.11 2.19
N ASP A 359 9.10 8.05 0.86
CA ASP A 359 9.32 6.81 0.14
C ASP A 359 10.66 6.14 0.53
N ALA A 360 10.79 4.85 0.23
CA ALA A 360 11.96 4.09 0.66
C ALA A 360 13.28 4.67 0.11
N PRO A 361 13.38 5.12 -1.15
CA PRO A 361 14.62 5.71 -1.64
C PRO A 361 14.97 7.04 -0.95
N ALA A 362 13.99 7.93 -0.69
CA ALA A 362 14.28 9.16 0.04
C ALA A 362 14.66 8.86 1.50
N ALA A 363 14.03 7.87 2.15
CA ALA A 363 14.39 7.45 3.51
C ALA A 363 15.82 6.91 3.56
N GLU A 364 16.22 6.08 2.60
CA GLU A 364 17.60 5.59 2.46
C GLU A 364 18.59 6.75 2.23
N TRP A 365 18.20 7.77 1.45
CA TRP A 365 19.06 8.91 1.16
C TRP A 365 19.23 9.87 2.35
N VAL A 366 18.14 10.38 2.95
CA VAL A 366 18.21 11.36 4.05
C VAL A 366 18.89 10.81 5.31
N THR A 367 18.93 9.48 5.46
CA THR A 367 19.59 8.80 6.60
C THR A 367 21.06 8.51 6.38
N THR A 368 21.65 8.88 5.24
CA THR A 368 23.05 8.58 4.90
C THR A 368 24.03 9.02 6.00
N ALA A 369 23.86 10.22 6.55
CA ALA A 369 24.74 10.74 7.61
C ALA A 369 24.59 9.97 8.94
N LEU A 370 23.36 9.61 9.33
CA LEU A 370 23.12 8.74 10.50
C LEU A 370 23.78 7.37 10.32
N ARG A 371 23.67 6.78 9.13
CA ARG A 371 24.28 5.49 8.81
C ARG A 371 25.80 5.56 8.85
N ALA A 372 26.40 6.61 8.28
CA ALA A 372 27.84 6.84 8.33
C ALA A 372 28.35 7.01 9.78
N ALA A 373 27.51 7.51 10.69
CA ALA A 373 27.80 7.58 12.12
C ALA A 373 27.61 6.24 12.87
N GLY A 374 27.27 5.15 12.19
CA GLY A 374 27.12 3.82 12.80
C GLY A 374 25.76 3.57 13.46
N THR A 375 24.73 4.37 13.13
CA THR A 375 23.39 4.17 13.69
C THR A 375 22.80 2.83 13.25
N GLY A 376 22.33 2.03 14.20
CA GLY A 376 21.76 0.70 13.96
C GLY A 376 20.30 0.70 13.51
N GLY A 377 19.61 -0.41 13.77
CA GLY A 377 18.16 -0.53 13.61
C GLY A 377 17.66 -0.27 12.20
N THR A 378 16.62 0.54 12.07
CA THR A 378 16.00 0.88 10.79
C THR A 378 16.96 1.65 9.88
N VAL A 379 17.80 2.54 10.43
CA VAL A 379 18.79 3.30 9.66
C VAL A 379 19.82 2.38 9.01
N ALA A 380 20.29 1.36 9.74
CA ALA A 380 21.19 0.34 9.19
C ALA A 380 20.46 -0.53 8.15
N GLY A 381 19.23 -0.95 8.44
CA GLY A 381 18.42 -1.77 7.52
C GLY A 381 18.08 -1.09 6.19
N LEU A 382 18.05 0.25 6.15
CA LEU A 382 17.86 1.03 4.93
C LEU A 382 19.06 0.96 3.98
N ASP A 383 20.26 0.56 4.43
CA ASP A 383 21.44 0.54 3.59
C ASP A 383 21.33 -0.44 2.43
N GLY A 384 21.26 0.08 1.21
CA GLY A 384 21.09 -0.76 0.05
C GLY A 384 19.68 -1.32 -0.11
N PHE A 385 18.70 -0.91 0.70
CA PHE A 385 17.36 -1.46 0.62
C PHE A 385 16.74 -1.20 -0.76
N THR A 386 16.96 0.01 -1.31
CA THR A 386 16.49 0.40 -2.65
C THR A 386 17.60 0.37 -3.69
N THR A 387 18.84 0.61 -3.27
CA THR A 387 20.00 0.76 -4.16
C THR A 387 20.79 -0.53 -4.39
N SER A 388 20.52 -1.64 -3.70
CA SER A 388 21.15 -2.92 -4.06
C SER A 388 20.50 -3.55 -5.28
N VAL A 389 21.31 -4.16 -6.14
CA VAL A 389 20.82 -4.99 -7.24
C VAL A 389 20.32 -6.35 -6.69
N PRO A 390 19.18 -6.88 -7.16
CA PRO A 390 18.72 -8.21 -6.76
C PRO A 390 19.75 -9.29 -7.13
N PRO A 391 19.74 -10.45 -6.44
CA PRO A 391 20.62 -11.56 -6.82
C PRO A 391 20.37 -12.03 -8.26
N PRO A 392 21.39 -12.59 -8.94
CA PRO A 392 21.33 -12.88 -10.38
C PRO A 392 20.35 -13.99 -10.78
N HIS A 393 20.00 -14.92 -9.88
CA HIS A 393 19.18 -16.09 -10.23
C HIS A 393 17.89 -16.23 -9.43
N GLU A 394 17.91 -15.97 -8.11
CA GLU A 394 16.73 -16.18 -7.24
C GLU A 394 16.82 -15.32 -5.95
N PRO A 395 15.71 -15.04 -5.26
CA PRO A 395 15.70 -14.12 -4.13
C PRO A 395 16.42 -14.63 -2.88
N LEU A 396 16.49 -15.95 -2.68
CA LEU A 396 17.07 -16.59 -1.50
C LEU A 396 18.59 -16.77 -1.56
N GLN A 397 19.25 -16.35 -2.64
CA GLN A 397 20.71 -16.45 -2.73
C GLN A 397 21.39 -15.64 -1.63
N ALA A 398 22.50 -16.18 -1.12
CA ALA A 398 23.27 -15.55 -0.05
C ALA A 398 23.68 -14.12 -0.44
N GLN A 399 23.58 -13.17 0.50
CA GLN A 399 23.89 -11.76 0.25
C GLN A 399 25.30 -11.53 -0.33
N ALA A 400 26.28 -12.38 0.03
CA ALA A 400 27.63 -12.32 -0.51
C ALA A 400 27.72 -12.54 -2.04
N THR A 401 26.69 -13.12 -2.66
CA THR A 401 26.60 -13.32 -4.10
C THR A 401 26.01 -12.13 -4.85
N ARG A 402 25.48 -11.13 -4.12
CA ARG A 402 24.87 -9.94 -4.72
C ARG A 402 25.95 -9.03 -5.32
N PRO A 403 25.69 -8.42 -6.50
CA PRO A 403 26.56 -7.38 -7.03
C PRO A 403 26.75 -6.26 -6.01
N GLN A 404 28.00 -5.81 -5.84
CA GLN A 404 28.33 -4.68 -4.94
C GLN A 404 27.93 -3.32 -5.55
N THR A 405 27.65 -3.28 -6.85
CA THR A 405 27.20 -2.08 -7.54
C THR A 405 25.86 -1.61 -6.98
N ARG A 406 25.79 -0.34 -6.60
CA ARG A 406 24.54 0.33 -6.26
C ARG A 406 23.86 0.82 -7.53
N ARG A 407 22.54 0.65 -7.61
CA ARG A 407 21.67 1.14 -8.69
C ARG A 407 20.99 2.46 -8.33
N ASN A 408 20.46 3.15 -9.32
CA ASN A 408 19.50 4.23 -9.12
C ASN A 408 18.07 3.65 -9.05
N PRO A 409 17.37 3.76 -7.90
CA PRO A 409 16.04 3.15 -7.70
C PRO A 409 14.93 3.80 -8.54
N TYR A 410 15.22 4.90 -9.24
CA TYR A 410 14.27 5.61 -10.10
C TYR A 410 14.50 5.38 -11.59
N VAL A 411 15.63 4.78 -12.00
CA VAL A 411 15.92 4.50 -13.42
C VAL A 411 15.30 3.17 -13.79
N VAL A 412 14.37 3.18 -14.75
CA VAL A 412 13.64 1.95 -15.10
C VAL A 412 14.60 0.86 -15.58
N ASP A 413 15.64 1.18 -16.34
CA ASP A 413 16.54 0.15 -16.85
C ASP A 413 17.30 -0.63 -15.76
N GLU A 414 17.38 -0.11 -14.54
CA GLU A 414 18.11 -0.71 -13.41
C GLU A 414 17.20 -1.38 -12.36
N VAL A 415 15.88 -1.23 -12.48
CA VAL A 415 14.89 -1.66 -11.47
C VAL A 415 13.78 -2.50 -12.10
N GLY A 416 13.37 -3.58 -11.44
CA GLY A 416 12.23 -4.39 -11.87
C GLY A 416 12.44 -5.08 -13.20
N ARG A 417 13.69 -5.42 -13.56
CA ARG A 417 14.03 -6.16 -14.79
C ARG A 417 13.84 -7.67 -14.64
N VAL A 418 13.93 -8.17 -13.40
CA VAL A 418 13.68 -9.56 -13.04
C VAL A 418 12.45 -9.64 -12.15
N PRO A 419 11.62 -10.70 -12.23
CA PRO A 419 10.39 -10.82 -11.43
C PRO A 419 10.62 -10.89 -9.91
N TRP A 420 11.81 -11.31 -9.46
CA TRP A 420 12.19 -11.35 -8.04
C TRP A 420 12.93 -10.09 -7.58
N ASP A 421 12.86 -9.00 -8.33
CA ASP A 421 13.25 -7.69 -7.81
C ASP A 421 12.12 -7.17 -6.91
N ARG A 422 12.48 -6.74 -5.69
CA ARG A 422 11.50 -6.21 -4.74
C ARG A 422 10.88 -4.90 -5.20
N PHE A 423 11.55 -4.16 -6.09
CA PHE A 423 11.00 -2.94 -6.67
C PHE A 423 10.66 -3.19 -8.13
N GLN A 424 9.39 -3.01 -8.49
CA GLN A 424 8.86 -3.18 -9.83
C GLN A 424 8.28 -1.87 -10.36
N THR A 425 8.06 -1.82 -11.67
CA THR A 425 7.25 -0.76 -12.29
C THR A 425 5.81 -1.24 -12.37
N MET A 426 4.95 -0.61 -11.57
CA MET A 426 3.50 -0.76 -11.61
C MET A 426 2.93 0.65 -11.63
N THR A 427 2.07 0.93 -12.60
CA THR A 427 1.52 2.27 -12.84
C THR A 427 0.20 2.14 -13.59
N GLY A 428 -0.53 3.24 -13.76
CA GLY A 428 -1.79 3.27 -14.46
C GLY A 428 -1.85 4.27 -15.61
N ILE A 429 -2.96 4.14 -16.34
CA ILE A 429 -3.41 5.00 -17.42
C ILE A 429 -4.89 5.31 -17.24
N GLN A 430 -5.31 6.54 -17.52
CA GLN A 430 -6.70 6.95 -17.47
C GLN A 430 -7.20 7.29 -18.89
N PHE A 431 -8.30 6.67 -19.30
CA PHE A 431 -8.99 6.93 -20.55
C PHE A 431 -10.25 7.75 -20.30
N TYR A 432 -10.45 8.81 -21.08
CA TYR A 432 -11.60 9.70 -20.98
C TYR A 432 -12.45 9.62 -22.24
N PHE A 433 -13.77 9.66 -22.07
CA PHE A 433 -14.75 9.45 -23.14
C PHE A 433 -15.72 10.64 -23.21
N ASP A 434 -16.13 11.01 -24.43
CA ASP A 434 -17.19 12.01 -24.67
C ASP A 434 -18.60 11.39 -24.69
N THR A 435 -18.67 10.06 -24.62
CA THR A 435 -19.87 9.24 -24.58
C THR A 435 -19.96 8.55 -23.21
N GLU A 436 -21.16 8.43 -22.65
CA GLU A 436 -21.36 7.71 -21.40
C GLU A 436 -20.95 6.23 -21.56
N PHE A 437 -20.05 5.76 -20.69
CA PHE A 437 -19.42 4.46 -20.82
C PHE A 437 -19.14 3.84 -19.46
N GLN A 438 -19.78 2.70 -19.16
CA GLN A 438 -19.56 1.95 -17.92
C GLN A 438 -19.46 0.45 -18.24
N LEU A 439 -18.29 -0.16 -18.03
CA LEU A 439 -18.10 -1.62 -18.16
C LEU A 439 -18.86 -2.37 -17.06
N LEU A 440 -18.58 -1.99 -15.82
CA LEU A 440 -19.16 -2.56 -14.62
C LEU A 440 -19.20 -1.51 -13.53
N ARG A 441 -20.20 -1.55 -12.65
CA ARG A 441 -20.17 -0.80 -11.37
C ARG A 441 -19.29 -1.54 -10.35
N GLY A 442 -18.00 -1.60 -10.65
CA GLY A 442 -16.99 -2.31 -9.88
C GLY A 442 -15.72 -2.51 -10.68
N HIS A 443 -14.87 -3.40 -10.18
CA HIS A 443 -13.57 -3.69 -10.79
C HIS A 443 -13.68 -4.71 -11.91
N MET A 444 -12.92 -4.50 -12.99
CA MET A 444 -12.76 -5.45 -14.07
C MET A 444 -11.32 -5.97 -14.08
N TYR A 445 -11.16 -7.29 -14.12
CA TYR A 445 -9.88 -7.96 -14.25
C TYR A 445 -9.77 -8.61 -15.63
N TYR A 446 -8.70 -8.31 -16.36
CA TYR A 446 -8.52 -8.81 -17.73
C TYR A 446 -7.57 -10.01 -17.75
N ALA A 447 -8.08 -11.21 -17.47
CA ALA A 447 -7.24 -12.41 -17.53
C ALA A 447 -6.78 -12.69 -18.97
N GLY A 448 -5.53 -13.10 -19.12
CA GLY A 448 -4.86 -13.24 -20.42
C GLY A 448 -4.40 -11.92 -21.07
N ALA A 449 -4.63 -10.75 -20.45
CA ALA A 449 -3.99 -9.51 -20.90
C ALA A 449 -2.48 -9.57 -20.60
N GLU A 450 -1.65 -9.46 -21.63
CA GLU A 450 -0.19 -9.64 -21.55
C GLU A 450 0.46 -8.67 -20.55
N TRP A 451 -0.11 -7.48 -20.39
CA TRP A 451 0.40 -6.45 -19.47
C TRP A 451 -0.27 -6.45 -18.08
N GLY A 452 -1.04 -7.50 -17.75
CA GLY A 452 -1.64 -7.68 -16.43
C GLY A 452 -2.61 -6.55 -16.07
N LEU A 453 -3.67 -6.39 -16.85
CA LEU A 453 -4.54 -5.23 -16.76
C LEU A 453 -5.67 -5.42 -15.74
N SER A 454 -5.98 -4.36 -15.00
CA SER A 454 -7.22 -4.22 -14.23
C SER A 454 -7.81 -2.82 -14.41
N SER A 455 -9.11 -2.63 -14.26
CA SER A 455 -9.73 -1.31 -14.43
C SER A 455 -10.96 -1.07 -13.56
N ILE A 456 -11.33 0.21 -13.46
CA ILE A 456 -12.57 0.66 -12.84
C ILE A 456 -13.13 1.90 -13.54
N ASN A 457 -14.44 1.90 -13.79
CA ASN A 457 -15.18 3.07 -14.26
C ASN A 457 -15.66 3.89 -13.06
N GLN A 458 -14.89 4.89 -12.65
CA GLN A 458 -15.10 5.62 -11.40
C GLN A 458 -16.23 6.65 -11.46
N HIS A 459 -16.43 7.30 -12.61
CA HIS A 459 -17.48 8.31 -12.79
C HIS A 459 -18.89 7.80 -12.44
N GLY A 460 -19.18 6.50 -12.63
CA GLY A 460 -20.45 5.88 -12.25
C GLY A 460 -20.72 5.85 -10.75
N LEU A 461 -19.68 6.08 -9.93
CA LEU A 461 -19.71 6.09 -8.46
C LEU A 461 -19.53 7.51 -7.90
N TRP A 462 -19.13 8.47 -8.74
CA TRP A 462 -18.98 9.87 -8.35
C TRP A 462 -20.32 10.58 -8.18
N GLU A 463 -20.42 11.37 -7.12
CA GLU A 463 -21.59 12.22 -6.83
C GLU A 463 -21.65 13.40 -7.79
N ASN A 464 -20.51 14.05 -8.03
CA ASN A 464 -20.37 15.10 -9.04
C ASN A 464 -19.81 14.51 -10.33
N ARG A 465 -20.69 14.25 -11.30
CA ARG A 465 -20.28 13.69 -12.59
C ARG A 465 -19.65 14.74 -13.51
N PRO A 466 -18.65 14.34 -14.33
CA PRO A 466 -18.07 15.23 -15.32
C PRO A 466 -19.09 15.58 -16.43
N GLN A 467 -18.97 16.78 -16.98
CA GLN A 467 -19.83 17.31 -18.04
C GLN A 467 -18.99 17.73 -19.24
N LEU A 468 -19.38 17.28 -20.44
CA LEU A 468 -18.62 17.50 -21.67
C LEU A 468 -18.21 18.98 -21.92
N PRO A 469 -19.10 19.99 -21.76
CA PRO A 469 -18.73 21.38 -22.06
C PRO A 469 -17.69 21.98 -21.09
N ARG A 470 -17.63 21.47 -19.85
CA ARG A 470 -16.73 21.97 -18.80
C ARG A 470 -15.46 21.13 -18.71
N ASP A 471 -15.63 19.81 -18.68
CA ASP A 471 -14.58 18.86 -18.31
C ASP A 471 -13.99 18.13 -19.54
N GLY A 472 -14.51 18.37 -20.75
CA GLY A 472 -14.02 17.73 -21.99
C GLY A 472 -14.32 16.23 -22.09
N HIS A 473 -15.01 15.65 -21.11
CA HIS A 473 -15.41 14.24 -21.05
C HIS A 473 -16.68 14.06 -20.19
N VAL A 474 -17.30 12.88 -20.28
CA VAL A 474 -18.46 12.46 -19.45
C VAL A 474 -18.23 11.13 -18.73
N ALA A 475 -17.20 10.37 -19.12
CA ALA A 475 -16.80 9.14 -18.45
C ALA A 475 -15.28 9.00 -18.39
N VAL A 476 -14.79 8.33 -17.34
CA VAL A 476 -13.39 7.97 -17.15
C VAL A 476 -13.27 6.48 -16.79
N LEU A 477 -12.28 5.82 -17.39
CA LEU A 477 -11.84 4.47 -17.08
C LEU A 477 -10.38 4.55 -16.60
N SER A 478 -10.13 4.22 -15.34
CA SER A 478 -8.77 4.11 -14.81
C SER A 478 -8.30 2.67 -14.89
N VAL A 479 -7.09 2.45 -15.40
CA VAL A 479 -6.53 1.13 -15.66
C VAL A 479 -5.17 1.02 -14.97
N ASP A 480 -4.93 -0.09 -14.30
CA ASP A 480 -3.60 -0.49 -13.84
C ASP A 480 -2.90 -1.35 -14.87
N ILE A 481 -1.60 -1.13 -15.00
CA ILE A 481 -0.65 -1.92 -15.77
C ILE A 481 0.31 -2.57 -14.78
N ALA A 482 0.10 -3.87 -14.52
CA ALA A 482 0.86 -4.59 -13.50
C ALA A 482 2.15 -5.25 -14.04
N ASP A 483 2.25 -5.45 -15.36
CA ASP A 483 3.41 -6.09 -15.98
C ASP A 483 4.02 -5.23 -17.08
N PHE A 484 5.19 -4.68 -16.77
CA PHE A 484 5.99 -3.86 -17.68
C PHE A 484 7.04 -4.65 -18.46
N ASN A 485 7.22 -5.94 -18.18
CA ASN A 485 8.30 -6.75 -18.73
C ASN A 485 7.82 -7.77 -19.76
N THR A 486 6.54 -8.16 -19.74
CA THR A 486 5.98 -9.08 -20.72
C THR A 486 5.84 -8.40 -22.10
N PRO A 487 6.41 -8.98 -23.18
CA PRO A 487 6.29 -8.43 -24.52
C PRO A 487 4.87 -8.63 -25.07
N SER A 488 4.36 -7.62 -25.79
CA SER A 488 3.11 -7.73 -26.55
C SER A 488 3.28 -8.63 -27.77
N SER A 489 2.31 -9.49 -28.05
CA SER A 489 2.25 -10.29 -29.29
C SER A 489 1.79 -9.48 -30.51
N HIS A 490 1.20 -8.31 -30.30
CA HIS A 490 0.65 -7.47 -31.36
C HIS A 490 1.55 -6.26 -31.68
N LEU A 491 2.02 -5.55 -30.64
CA LEU A 491 2.88 -4.39 -30.79
C LEU A 491 4.34 -4.83 -30.89
N VAL A 492 4.94 -4.70 -32.08
CA VAL A 492 6.32 -5.14 -32.36
C VAL A 492 7.26 -3.96 -32.66
N ASP A 493 8.55 -4.16 -32.41
CA ASP A 493 9.63 -3.24 -32.78
C ASP A 493 10.00 -3.36 -34.27
N GLU A 494 10.97 -2.54 -34.71
CA GLU A 494 11.47 -2.53 -36.09
C GLU A 494 12.06 -3.88 -36.54
N LEU A 495 12.40 -4.76 -35.61
CA LEU A 495 12.94 -6.10 -35.85
C LEU A 495 11.87 -7.20 -35.75
N GLY A 496 10.59 -6.83 -35.59
CA GLY A 496 9.47 -7.77 -35.44
C GLY A 496 9.40 -8.45 -34.08
N ARG A 497 10.09 -7.93 -33.05
CA ARG A 497 10.03 -8.47 -31.68
C ARG A 497 8.97 -7.75 -30.88
N GLY A 498 8.20 -8.47 -30.08
CA GLY A 498 7.18 -7.88 -29.21
C GLY A 498 7.75 -6.83 -28.27
N LYS A 499 7.12 -5.65 -28.21
CA LYS A 499 7.51 -4.55 -27.32
C LYS A 499 6.94 -4.79 -25.92
N THR A 500 7.77 -4.53 -24.91
CA THR A 500 7.32 -4.43 -23.51
C THR A 500 6.77 -3.03 -23.26
N ALA A 501 5.92 -2.83 -22.25
CA ALA A 501 5.40 -1.50 -21.93
C ALA A 501 6.52 -0.47 -21.63
N ARG A 502 7.70 -0.92 -21.19
CA ARG A 502 8.88 -0.07 -20.90
C ARG A 502 9.52 0.52 -22.14
N ASP A 503 9.45 -0.23 -23.24
CA ASP A 503 10.04 0.15 -24.52
C ASP A 503 9.06 0.95 -25.40
N CYS A 504 7.86 1.20 -24.87
CA CYS A 504 6.79 1.91 -25.57
C CYS A 504 6.83 3.41 -25.28
N THR A 505 6.42 4.18 -26.29
CA THR A 505 6.02 5.57 -26.15
C THR A 505 4.66 5.69 -25.45
N PRO A 506 4.28 6.89 -24.96
CA PRO A 506 2.97 7.08 -24.34
C PRO A 506 1.78 6.66 -25.22
N ASP A 507 1.82 6.99 -26.51
CA ASP A 507 0.74 6.67 -27.46
C ASP A 507 0.67 5.16 -27.73
N GLU A 508 1.82 4.50 -27.81
CA GLU A 508 1.88 3.04 -27.95
C GLU A 508 1.32 2.32 -26.72
N ILE A 509 1.63 2.79 -25.51
CA ILE A 509 1.04 2.26 -24.28
C ILE A 509 -0.48 2.43 -24.30
N ALA A 510 -0.96 3.65 -24.62
CA ALA A 510 -2.39 3.93 -24.66
C ALA A 510 -3.14 3.05 -25.66
N ALA A 511 -2.60 2.91 -26.88
CA ALA A 511 -3.20 2.09 -27.94
C ALA A 511 -3.20 0.60 -27.58
N GLU A 512 -2.08 0.07 -27.07
CA GLU A 512 -1.94 -1.36 -26.77
C GLU A 512 -2.74 -1.77 -25.52
N VAL A 513 -2.78 -0.94 -24.47
CA VAL A 513 -3.67 -1.17 -23.31
C VAL A 513 -5.13 -1.21 -23.77
N TRP A 514 -5.56 -0.23 -24.55
CA TRP A 514 -6.94 -0.19 -25.04
C TRP A 514 -7.26 -1.40 -25.93
N ARG A 515 -6.34 -1.80 -26.82
CA ARG A 515 -6.48 -3.00 -27.65
C ARG A 515 -6.64 -4.25 -26.79
N GLN A 516 -5.79 -4.47 -25.79
CA GLN A 516 -5.88 -5.63 -24.89
C GLN A 516 -7.21 -5.65 -24.12
N ILE A 517 -7.70 -4.50 -23.66
CA ILE A 517 -9.04 -4.38 -23.04
C ILE A 517 -10.14 -4.79 -24.02
N VAL A 518 -10.12 -4.25 -25.25
CA VAL A 518 -11.11 -4.59 -26.29
C VAL A 518 -11.06 -6.08 -26.62
N THR A 519 -9.88 -6.65 -26.84
CA THR A 519 -9.68 -8.08 -27.12
C THR A 519 -10.23 -8.94 -25.98
N ALA A 520 -9.93 -8.58 -24.73
CA ALA A 520 -10.39 -9.32 -23.55
C ALA A 520 -11.92 -9.30 -23.40
N LEU A 521 -12.59 -8.22 -23.82
CA LEU A 521 -14.04 -8.07 -23.72
C LEU A 521 -14.81 -8.70 -24.89
N THR A 522 -14.23 -8.69 -26.09
CA THR A 522 -14.92 -9.10 -27.34
C THR A 522 -14.55 -10.50 -27.82
N ASN A 523 -13.52 -11.13 -27.25
CA ASN A 523 -12.94 -12.40 -27.69
C ASN A 523 -12.41 -12.41 -29.16
N ASP A 524 -12.35 -11.26 -29.83
CA ASP A 524 -11.81 -11.11 -31.18
C ASP A 524 -11.39 -9.65 -31.43
N ALA A 525 -10.10 -9.42 -31.71
CA ALA A 525 -9.57 -8.09 -32.00
C ALA A 525 -9.92 -7.58 -33.42
N ASP A 526 -10.29 -8.50 -34.32
CA ASP A 526 -10.58 -8.22 -35.74
C ASP A 526 -12.07 -7.96 -36.01
N ASN A 527 -12.94 -8.20 -35.03
CA ASN A 527 -14.33 -7.74 -35.08
C ASN A 527 -14.37 -6.21 -34.88
N VAL A 528 -15.30 -5.55 -35.57
CA VAL A 528 -15.43 -4.09 -35.61
C VAL A 528 -15.66 -3.53 -34.20
N ALA A 529 -14.57 -3.25 -33.47
CA ALA A 529 -14.58 -2.74 -32.10
C ALA A 529 -15.41 -1.46 -31.96
N GLU A 530 -15.51 -0.69 -33.06
CA GLU A 530 -16.34 0.51 -33.17
C GLU A 530 -17.84 0.27 -32.95
N ALA A 531 -18.33 -0.98 -33.08
CA ALA A 531 -19.75 -1.31 -32.89
C ALA A 531 -20.12 -1.66 -31.43
N MET A 532 -19.14 -1.96 -30.56
CA MET A 532 -19.42 -2.50 -29.21
C MET A 532 -18.90 -1.64 -28.05
N LEU A 533 -17.82 -0.87 -28.23
CA LEU A 533 -17.23 -0.04 -27.18
C LEU A 533 -16.94 1.38 -27.70
N PRO A 534 -17.24 2.44 -26.93
CA PRO A 534 -16.90 3.81 -27.31
C PRO A 534 -15.38 4.00 -27.31
N TRP A 535 -14.88 4.81 -28.24
CA TRP A 535 -13.44 5.10 -28.34
C TRP A 535 -13.01 6.17 -27.33
N PRO A 536 -11.84 6.04 -26.69
CA PRO A 536 -11.30 7.12 -25.86
C PRO A 536 -11.05 8.37 -26.71
N VAL A 537 -11.32 9.55 -26.14
CA VAL A 537 -11.01 10.85 -26.76
C VAL A 537 -9.73 11.46 -26.20
N TRP A 538 -9.47 11.22 -24.92
CA TRP A 538 -8.24 11.61 -24.24
C TRP A 538 -7.67 10.45 -23.43
N TYR A 539 -6.37 10.50 -23.16
CA TYR A 539 -5.75 9.70 -22.13
C TYR A 539 -4.73 10.51 -21.32
N ALA A 540 -4.45 10.04 -20.11
CA ALA A 540 -3.35 10.50 -19.28
C ALA A 540 -2.59 9.30 -18.74
N LEU A 541 -1.27 9.33 -18.81
CA LEU A 541 -0.41 8.38 -18.11
C LEU A 541 -0.06 8.94 -16.74
N ASP A 542 0.16 8.04 -15.79
CA ASP A 542 0.67 8.43 -14.50
C ASP A 542 1.98 9.23 -14.58
N ARG A 543 2.05 10.27 -13.76
CA ARG A 543 3.14 11.26 -13.79
C ARG A 543 4.45 10.77 -13.21
N GLY A 544 4.43 9.66 -12.48
CA GLY A 544 5.65 9.03 -12.00
C GLY A 544 6.55 8.59 -13.16
N LEU A 545 6.00 8.40 -14.36
CA LEU A 545 6.75 8.01 -15.54
C LEU A 545 7.36 9.22 -16.25
N GLY A 546 8.70 9.25 -16.32
CA GLY A 546 9.45 10.18 -17.14
C GLY A 546 9.90 9.53 -18.46
N MET A 547 9.58 10.18 -19.58
CA MET A 547 9.92 9.71 -20.92
C MET A 547 11.26 10.28 -21.40
N ALA A 548 11.87 9.65 -22.41
CA ALA A 548 13.23 9.95 -22.86
C ALA A 548 13.45 11.36 -23.46
N HIS A 549 12.41 12.01 -23.98
CA HIS A 549 12.55 13.22 -24.80
C HIS A 549 11.53 14.31 -24.41
N GLY A 550 11.94 15.57 -24.52
CA GLY A 550 11.05 16.72 -24.35
C GLY A 550 10.73 17.09 -22.90
N PRO A 551 10.07 18.24 -22.69
CA PRO A 551 9.66 18.71 -21.36
C PRO A 551 8.38 18.01 -20.87
N GLY A 552 8.02 18.18 -19.60
CA GLY A 552 6.81 17.58 -19.02
C GLY A 552 6.94 16.08 -18.86
N GLN A 553 5.91 15.34 -19.25
CA GLN A 553 5.94 13.87 -19.24
C GLN A 553 6.86 13.35 -20.35
N GLY A 554 6.94 14.09 -21.46
CA GLY A 554 7.86 13.83 -22.57
C GLY A 554 7.37 12.77 -23.57
N SER A 555 8.15 12.50 -24.60
CA SER A 555 7.92 11.48 -25.62
C SER A 555 9.05 10.45 -25.65
N GLY A 556 8.92 9.41 -26.46
CA GLY A 556 9.88 8.30 -26.48
C GLY A 556 9.60 7.28 -25.38
N ARG A 557 10.54 6.34 -25.19
CA ARG A 557 10.40 5.27 -24.19
C ARG A 557 10.47 5.81 -22.76
N ILE A 558 10.00 5.01 -21.81
CA ILE A 558 10.12 5.28 -20.38
C ILE A 558 11.60 5.18 -19.97
N VAL A 559 12.10 6.16 -19.22
CA VAL A 559 13.47 6.16 -18.67
C VAL A 559 13.51 6.29 -17.15
N ARG A 560 12.45 6.85 -16.55
CA ARG A 560 12.37 7.10 -15.10
C ARG A 560 11.01 6.69 -14.55
N ASN A 561 11.00 6.10 -13.36
CA ASN A 561 9.81 5.88 -12.54
C ASN A 561 10.06 6.50 -11.16
N GLU A 562 9.38 7.59 -10.84
CA GLU A 562 9.49 8.28 -9.54
C GLU A 562 8.79 7.55 -8.39
N THR A 563 8.03 6.49 -8.71
CA THR A 563 7.22 5.75 -7.75
C THR A 563 7.46 4.25 -7.92
N PRO A 564 8.68 3.76 -7.63
CA PRO A 564 8.97 2.32 -7.68
C PRO A 564 8.08 1.59 -6.68
N TYR A 565 7.42 0.52 -7.14
CA TYR A 565 6.44 -0.20 -6.35
C TYR A 565 7.10 -1.37 -5.61
N LEU A 566 6.99 -1.40 -4.29
CA LEU A 566 7.55 -2.46 -3.45
C LEU A 566 6.65 -3.69 -3.47
N ILE A 567 7.22 -4.82 -3.90
CA ILE A 567 6.55 -6.12 -3.96
C ILE A 567 7.19 -7.07 -2.93
N PRO A 568 6.39 -7.69 -2.04
CA PRO A 568 6.88 -8.72 -1.13
C PRO A 568 7.34 -9.98 -1.88
N ILE A 569 8.65 -10.21 -1.97
CA ILE A 569 9.23 -11.42 -2.56
C ILE A 569 9.59 -12.45 -1.49
N VAL A 570 9.78 -13.71 -1.92
CA VAL A 570 10.15 -14.85 -1.06
C VAL A 570 11.35 -14.50 -0.17
N GLY A 571 11.21 -14.73 1.14
CA GLY A 571 12.26 -14.52 2.14
C GLY A 571 12.66 -13.05 2.38
N ASP A 572 11.94 -12.08 1.83
CA ASP A 572 12.38 -10.68 1.88
C ASP A 572 11.98 -9.92 3.15
N TRP A 573 11.16 -10.54 4.01
CA TRP A 573 10.72 -9.94 5.28
C TRP A 573 11.91 -9.47 6.11
N ASP A 574 12.97 -10.27 6.20
CA ASP A 574 14.15 -9.96 7.00
C ASP A 574 14.96 -8.80 6.43
N ASN A 575 14.91 -8.58 5.12
CA ASN A 575 15.55 -7.42 4.49
C ASN A 575 14.68 -6.15 4.58
N ARG A 576 13.42 -6.23 5.04
CA ARG A 576 12.62 -5.02 5.29
C ARG A 576 13.16 -4.29 6.52
N PRO A 577 13.47 -2.99 6.42
CA PRO A 577 13.91 -2.21 7.56
C PRO A 577 12.82 -2.13 8.63
N GLY A 578 13.24 -1.92 9.88
CA GLY A 578 12.36 -1.73 11.03
C GLY A 578 12.20 -2.97 11.91
N GLY A 579 11.70 -2.73 13.13
CA GLY A 579 11.32 -3.80 14.06
C GLY A 579 10.03 -4.48 13.62
N ASP A 580 9.78 -5.70 14.12
CA ASP A 580 8.52 -6.39 13.88
C ASP A 580 7.34 -5.59 14.48
N PRO A 581 6.17 -5.61 13.82
CA PRO A 581 5.00 -4.87 14.27
C PRO A 581 4.52 -5.40 15.62
N TRP A 582 3.98 -4.50 16.45
CA TRP A 582 3.48 -4.84 17.77
C TRP A 582 2.02 -4.38 17.96
N ASN A 583 1.23 -5.22 18.60
CA ASN A 583 -0.18 -4.94 18.88
C ASN A 583 -0.37 -4.61 20.38
N PRO A 584 -0.81 -3.39 20.74
CA PRO A 584 -1.07 -2.99 22.13
C PRO A 584 -2.08 -3.85 22.89
N HIS A 585 -2.87 -4.66 22.19
CA HIS A 585 -3.86 -5.57 22.77
C HIS A 585 -3.31 -6.94 23.14
N ASP A 586 -2.00 -7.19 22.93
CA ASP A 586 -1.34 -8.45 23.28
C ASP A 586 -2.04 -9.69 22.68
N SER A 587 -2.58 -9.53 21.46
CA SER A 587 -3.29 -10.58 20.73
C SER A 587 -2.46 -11.20 19.62
N SER A 588 -1.34 -10.57 19.25
CA SER A 588 -0.53 -10.89 18.08
C SER A 588 0.76 -11.58 18.48
N TRP A 589 1.28 -12.40 17.56
CA TRP A 589 2.64 -12.91 17.69
C TRP A 589 3.63 -11.80 17.34
N THR A 590 4.54 -11.48 18.26
CA THR A 590 5.53 -10.41 18.10
C THR A 590 6.92 -10.91 18.52
N PHE A 591 7.96 -10.33 17.90
CA PHE A 591 9.33 -10.54 18.31
C PHE A 591 9.74 -9.47 19.33
N THR A 592 10.40 -9.90 20.40
CA THR A 592 10.95 -9.02 21.44
C THR A 592 12.46 -9.27 21.50
N PRO A 593 13.30 -8.22 21.41
CA PRO A 593 14.75 -8.38 21.52
C PRO A 593 15.13 -8.91 22.91
N SER A 594 16.27 -9.60 23.00
CA SER A 594 16.85 -9.94 24.30
C SER A 594 17.33 -8.70 25.04
N ASP A 595 17.48 -8.78 26.36
CA ASP A 595 18.01 -7.68 27.17
C ASP A 595 19.40 -7.23 26.72
N GLU A 596 20.23 -8.17 26.27
CA GLU A 596 21.58 -7.90 25.76
C GLU A 596 21.51 -7.16 24.43
N ASP A 597 20.73 -7.67 23.47
CA ASP A 597 20.54 -7.01 22.16
C ASP A 597 19.95 -5.61 22.32
N TRP A 598 18.98 -5.46 23.23
CA TRP A 598 18.35 -4.19 23.54
C TRP A 598 19.35 -3.18 24.12
N LEU A 599 20.24 -3.61 25.01
CA LEU A 599 21.27 -2.74 25.59
C LEU A 599 22.31 -2.33 24.54
N VAL A 600 22.75 -3.25 23.68
CA VAL A 600 23.67 -2.96 22.57
C VAL A 600 23.05 -1.94 21.62
N ASP A 601 21.79 -2.15 21.22
CA ASP A 601 21.07 -1.22 20.36
C ASP A 601 20.98 0.17 21.02
N LEU A 602 20.62 0.23 22.31
CA LEU A 602 20.44 1.48 23.04
C LEU A 602 21.75 2.24 23.28
N GLU A 603 22.76 1.57 23.81
CA GLU A 603 23.97 2.20 24.32
C GLU A 603 24.99 2.47 23.21
N GLU A 604 25.16 1.52 22.29
CA GLU A 604 26.18 1.56 21.24
C GLU A 604 25.65 2.06 19.90
N ARG A 605 24.46 1.61 19.49
CA ARG A 605 23.93 1.89 18.13
C ARG A 605 22.96 3.06 18.07
N GLY A 606 22.63 3.65 19.23
CA GLY A 606 21.74 4.80 19.34
C GLY A 606 20.30 4.47 18.97
N VAL A 607 19.81 3.29 19.31
CA VAL A 607 18.47 2.79 18.96
C VAL A 607 17.75 2.32 20.22
N TRP A 608 16.63 2.97 20.54
CA TRP A 608 15.75 2.56 21.62
C TRP A 608 14.51 1.83 21.08
N GLN A 609 14.04 0.82 21.79
CA GLN A 609 12.76 0.14 21.53
C GLN A 609 12.04 -0.10 22.86
N ALA A 610 10.71 -0.18 22.86
CA ALA A 610 9.99 -0.60 24.05
C ALA A 610 10.31 -2.08 24.39
N ARG A 611 10.22 -2.45 25.67
CA ARG A 611 10.53 -3.81 26.14
C ARG A 611 9.56 -4.89 25.64
N HIS A 612 8.38 -4.50 25.17
CA HIS A 612 7.42 -5.39 24.50
C HIS A 612 7.63 -5.50 22.98
N GLY A 613 8.69 -4.89 22.43
CA GLY A 613 8.92 -4.80 20.98
C GLY A 613 8.13 -3.67 20.30
N GLY A 614 8.09 -3.68 18.97
CA GLY A 614 7.45 -2.65 18.14
C GLY A 614 8.46 -1.79 17.37
N TYR A 615 8.09 -0.55 17.04
CA TYR A 615 8.98 0.31 16.26
C TYR A 615 10.08 0.94 17.12
N GLN A 616 11.22 1.23 16.48
CA GLN A 616 12.42 1.75 17.12
C GLN A 616 12.50 3.28 17.04
N VAL A 617 13.06 3.91 18.08
CA VAL A 617 13.38 5.34 18.14
C VAL A 617 14.90 5.52 18.10
N HIS A 618 15.39 6.20 17.07
CA HIS A 618 16.81 6.38 16.80
C HIS A 618 17.27 7.74 17.36
N HIS A 619 18.42 7.77 18.03
CA HIS A 619 19.03 8.96 18.61
C HIS A 619 18.02 9.83 19.38
N ASN A 620 17.25 9.19 20.27
CA ASN A 620 16.32 9.84 21.19
C ASN A 620 15.22 10.70 20.49
N SER A 621 15.00 10.54 19.18
CA SER A 621 14.13 11.45 18.42
C SER A 621 13.54 10.93 17.10
N VAL A 622 14.17 10.02 16.37
CA VAL A 622 13.77 9.67 15.00
C VAL A 622 13.04 8.34 14.91
N VAL A 623 11.85 8.32 14.31
CA VAL A 623 11.05 7.12 14.06
C VAL A 623 10.68 7.07 12.58
N PHE A 624 10.51 5.87 12.04
CA PHE A 624 10.22 5.66 10.62
C PHE A 624 8.80 5.12 10.43
N ALA A 625 8.15 5.56 9.36
CA ALA A 625 6.83 5.11 8.95
C ALA A 625 6.75 4.99 7.43
N GLY A 626 6.06 3.98 6.92
CA GLY A 626 5.90 3.79 5.47
C GLY A 626 5.61 2.35 5.10
N THR A 627 5.15 2.13 3.87
CA THR A 627 4.83 0.79 3.34
C THR A 627 6.03 -0.16 3.29
N TRP A 628 7.24 0.39 3.33
CA TRP A 628 8.50 -0.35 3.35
C TRP A 628 8.90 -0.87 4.74
N ASN A 629 8.32 -0.34 5.82
CA ASN A 629 8.49 -0.92 7.15
C ASN A 629 7.67 -2.20 7.30
N ARG A 630 8.06 -3.02 8.29
CA ARG A 630 7.33 -4.22 8.66
C ARG A 630 5.97 -3.88 9.28
N THR A 631 4.92 -4.51 8.76
CA THR A 631 3.51 -4.33 9.16
C THR A 631 2.79 -5.68 9.14
N PHE A 632 1.74 -5.85 9.94
CA PHE A 632 0.86 -7.02 9.86
C PHE A 632 0.16 -7.11 8.50
N THR A 633 -0.12 -5.96 7.87
CA THR A 633 -0.69 -5.90 6.52
C THR A 633 0.25 -6.46 5.44
N ARG A 634 1.58 -6.31 5.59
CA ARG A 634 2.66 -6.82 4.71
C ARG A 634 2.70 -6.28 3.27
N LEU A 635 1.57 -5.84 2.72
CA LEU A 635 1.42 -5.35 1.35
C LEU A 635 1.65 -3.83 1.23
N THR A 636 2.23 -3.38 0.13
CA THR A 636 2.29 -1.95 -0.22
C THR A 636 0.89 -1.42 -0.47
N SER A 637 0.30 -0.79 0.54
CA SER A 637 -1.10 -0.33 0.51
C SER A 637 -1.30 0.89 1.42
N MET A 638 -2.44 1.57 1.25
CA MET A 638 -2.85 2.65 2.16
C MET A 638 -3.02 2.13 3.60
N GLU A 639 -3.53 0.90 3.75
CA GLU A 639 -3.68 0.25 5.05
C GLU A 639 -2.33 0.04 5.75
N ALA A 640 -1.33 -0.52 5.05
CA ALA A 640 0.00 -0.70 5.61
C ALA A 640 0.69 0.63 5.93
N ALA A 641 0.50 1.66 5.09
CA ALA A 641 1.02 3.00 5.37
C ALA A 641 0.41 3.60 6.65
N CYS A 642 -0.91 3.44 6.82
CA CYS A 642 -1.61 3.88 8.02
C CYS A 642 -1.20 3.09 9.26
N GLU A 643 -1.12 1.76 9.16
CA GLU A 643 -0.65 0.88 10.22
C GLU A 643 0.77 1.26 10.67
N SER A 644 1.70 1.39 9.72
CA SER A 644 3.10 1.74 10.00
C SER A 644 3.23 3.08 10.73
N ALA A 645 2.44 4.08 10.34
CA ALA A 645 2.40 5.36 11.05
C ALA A 645 1.90 5.24 12.49
N ARG A 646 0.92 4.39 12.75
CA ARG A 646 0.42 4.14 14.11
C ARG A 646 1.44 3.42 14.98
N HIS A 647 2.20 2.48 14.41
CA HIS A 647 3.34 1.88 15.11
C HIS A 647 4.40 2.93 15.46
N ALA A 648 4.72 3.84 14.53
CA ALA A 648 5.65 4.93 14.79
C ALA A 648 5.18 5.87 15.91
N VAL A 649 3.88 6.22 15.92
CA VAL A 649 3.30 7.04 17.00
C VAL A 649 3.33 6.30 18.33
N ASN A 650 2.97 5.02 18.37
CA ASN A 650 3.05 4.21 19.59
C ASN A 650 4.48 4.18 20.16
N ALA A 651 5.49 4.03 19.30
CA ALA A 651 6.89 4.10 19.71
C ALA A 651 7.27 5.48 20.29
N ILE A 652 6.76 6.58 19.73
CA ILE A 652 6.95 7.92 20.29
C ILE A 652 6.33 8.05 21.67
N LEU A 653 5.10 7.53 21.87
CA LEU A 653 4.41 7.58 23.16
C LEU A 653 5.18 6.81 24.23
N ASP A 654 5.64 5.59 23.93
CA ASP A 654 6.44 4.81 24.88
C ASP A 654 7.77 5.48 25.19
N HIS A 655 8.46 5.97 24.16
CA HIS A 655 9.72 6.67 24.35
C HIS A 655 9.53 7.94 25.18
N TYR A 656 8.44 8.68 24.98
CA TYR A 656 8.12 9.88 25.76
C TYR A 656 7.91 9.55 27.24
N VAL A 657 7.22 8.45 27.55
CA VAL A 657 7.06 7.97 28.93
C VAL A 657 8.40 7.51 29.51
N TRP A 658 9.21 6.80 28.74
CA TRP A 658 10.54 6.36 29.16
C TRP A 658 11.48 7.53 29.49
N VAL A 659 11.56 8.54 28.62
CA VAL A 659 12.32 9.78 28.88
C VAL A 659 11.74 10.52 30.10
N GLY A 660 10.41 10.68 30.17
CA GLY A 660 9.73 11.39 31.26
C GLY A 660 9.85 10.70 32.64
N THR A 661 10.15 9.41 32.65
CA THR A 661 10.46 8.64 33.87
C THR A 661 11.96 8.50 34.12
N ASN A 662 12.80 9.24 33.40
CA ASN A 662 14.25 9.22 33.52
C ASN A 662 14.84 7.81 33.27
N GLY A 663 14.31 7.12 32.27
CA GLY A 663 14.75 5.78 31.86
C GLY A 663 14.30 4.63 32.78
N VAL A 664 13.41 4.91 33.73
CA VAL A 664 12.95 3.94 34.74
C VAL A 664 11.75 3.12 34.24
N ASP A 665 11.07 3.56 33.17
CA ASP A 665 9.99 2.77 32.59
C ASP A 665 10.50 1.43 32.02
N ARG A 666 10.19 0.35 32.73
CA ARG A 666 10.50 -1.04 32.37
C ARG A 666 9.25 -1.87 32.17
N ARG A 667 8.14 -1.24 31.79
CA ARG A 667 6.91 -1.97 31.49
C ARG A 667 7.17 -2.97 30.36
N GLU A 668 7.21 -4.25 30.71
CA GLU A 668 7.25 -5.37 29.75
C GLU A 668 5.89 -5.63 29.11
N TYR A 669 4.82 -5.14 29.74
CA TYR A 669 3.43 -5.24 29.30
C TYR A 669 2.74 -3.89 29.50
N THR A 670 1.68 -3.62 28.73
CA THR A 670 0.91 -2.37 28.85
C THR A 670 0.37 -2.18 30.28
N THR A 671 0.03 -0.94 30.65
CA THR A 671 -0.33 -0.49 32.02
C THR A 671 -1.47 -1.24 32.68
N LEU A 672 -2.17 -2.09 31.95
CA LEU A 672 -3.27 -2.89 32.46
C LEU A 672 -3.17 -4.29 31.84
N PRO A 673 -3.16 -5.37 32.65
CA PRO A 673 -3.40 -6.71 32.15
C PRO A 673 -4.88 -6.84 31.77
N TRP A 674 -5.29 -6.19 30.68
CA TRP A 674 -6.57 -6.43 30.04
C TRP A 674 -6.49 -7.79 29.34
N ARG A 675 -6.78 -8.85 30.09
CA ARG A 675 -7.13 -10.12 29.47
C ARG A 675 -8.54 -9.98 28.94
N PHE A 676 -8.67 -9.78 27.62
CA PHE A 676 -9.97 -9.98 26.98
C PHE A 676 -10.46 -11.39 27.34
N PRO A 677 -11.72 -11.54 27.80
CA PRO A 677 -12.25 -12.83 28.25
C PRO A 677 -12.19 -13.90 27.15
N TYR A 678 -12.02 -13.47 25.90
CA TYR A 678 -11.68 -14.29 24.73
C TYR A 678 -10.48 -13.59 24.08
N GLY A 679 -9.28 -14.18 24.12
CA GLY A 679 -8.02 -13.51 23.77
C GLY A 679 -7.84 -13.03 22.31
N PHE A 680 -8.91 -12.90 21.54
CA PHE A 680 -8.99 -12.36 20.18
C PHE A 680 -10.29 -11.53 20.10
N LEU A 681 -10.21 -10.27 19.66
CA LEU A 681 -11.40 -9.45 19.40
C LEU A 681 -12.13 -9.99 18.15
N ASP A 682 -13.45 -10.18 18.25
CA ASP A 682 -14.32 -10.07 17.08
C ASP A 682 -14.45 -8.58 16.74
N GLN A 683 -13.49 -8.09 15.95
CA GLN A 683 -13.36 -6.67 15.60
C GLN A 683 -14.41 -6.19 14.60
N GLY A 684 -15.33 -7.07 14.16
CA GLY A 684 -16.42 -6.71 13.26
C GLY A 684 -17.42 -5.72 13.84
N PHE A 685 -17.55 -5.64 15.18
CA PHE A 685 -18.65 -4.89 15.82
C PHE A 685 -18.23 -3.97 16.98
N SER A 686 -16.94 -3.89 17.32
CA SER A 686 -16.45 -3.07 18.43
C SER A 686 -15.65 -1.87 17.94
N SER A 687 -15.90 -0.70 18.55
CA SER A 687 -15.00 0.46 18.45
C SER A 687 -13.58 0.00 18.75
N PRO A 688 -12.55 0.47 18.02
CA PRO A 688 -11.18 0.14 18.33
C PRO A 688 -10.89 0.57 19.77
N VAL A 689 -10.73 -0.42 20.65
CA VAL A 689 -10.36 -0.16 22.04
C VAL A 689 -8.98 0.47 21.99
N ARG A 690 -8.78 1.61 22.66
CA ARG A 690 -7.45 2.24 22.76
C ARG A 690 -6.95 2.07 24.18
N MET A 691 -5.69 1.65 24.32
CA MET A 691 -5.08 1.39 25.63
C MET A 691 -4.40 2.67 26.15
N PRO A 692 -4.74 3.16 27.35
CA PRO A 692 -4.25 4.45 27.83
C PRO A 692 -2.78 4.42 28.27
N THR A 693 -2.05 5.49 27.99
CA THR A 693 -0.71 5.76 28.56
C THR A 693 -0.65 7.17 29.16
N PRO A 694 0.33 7.47 30.03
CA PRO A 694 0.55 8.84 30.50
C PRO A 694 0.84 9.87 29.39
N ALA A 695 1.23 9.42 28.19
CA ALA A 695 1.46 10.29 27.03
C ALA A 695 0.23 10.44 26.11
N GLY A 696 -0.86 9.72 26.39
CA GLY A 696 -2.04 9.58 25.53
C GLY A 696 -2.33 8.12 25.19
N ASP A 697 -3.54 7.81 24.73
CA ASP A 697 -3.91 6.43 24.39
C ASP A 697 -3.09 5.91 23.20
N TYR A 698 -2.70 4.63 23.18
CA TYR A 698 -2.08 4.05 21.99
C TYR A 698 -3.01 4.17 20.78
N CYS A 699 -2.41 4.33 19.62
CA CYS A 699 -3.09 4.10 18.35
C CYS A 699 -3.54 2.64 18.29
N TYR A 700 -4.78 2.44 17.83
CA TYR A 700 -5.29 1.11 17.55
C TYR A 700 -4.50 0.45 16.41
N VAL A 701 -4.03 -0.77 16.65
CA VAL A 701 -3.33 -1.62 15.68
C VAL A 701 -4.14 -2.89 15.47
N PHE A 702 -4.35 -3.22 14.21
CA PHE A 702 -5.00 -4.43 13.75
C PHE A 702 -3.98 -5.41 13.16
N ASP A 703 -4.05 -6.66 13.60
CA ASP A 703 -3.34 -7.78 12.99
C ASP A 703 -4.30 -8.57 12.10
N VAL A 704 -3.98 -8.59 10.82
CA VAL A 704 -4.82 -9.18 9.78
C VAL A 704 -5.02 -10.69 9.96
N GLU A 705 -4.01 -11.42 10.44
CA GLU A 705 -4.11 -12.85 10.71
C GLU A 705 -4.95 -13.14 11.96
N ASN A 706 -5.13 -12.11 12.80
CA ASN A 706 -5.99 -12.22 13.96
C ASN A 706 -7.49 -12.16 13.63
N ARG A 707 -7.88 -11.70 12.44
CA ARG A 707 -9.30 -11.71 11.99
C ARG A 707 -9.75 -13.03 11.36
N GLU A 708 -8.85 -14.01 11.27
CA GLU A 708 -9.18 -15.32 10.72
C GLU A 708 -10.18 -16.08 11.62
N PRO A 709 -10.99 -17.01 11.05
CA PRO A 709 -12.07 -17.67 11.78
C PRO A 709 -11.66 -18.28 13.11
N ALA A 710 -12.49 -18.08 14.15
CA ALA A 710 -12.22 -18.59 15.49
C ALA A 710 -12.11 -20.14 15.53
N ASP A 711 -12.81 -20.85 14.65
CA ASP A 711 -12.82 -22.32 14.60
C ASP A 711 -11.44 -22.91 14.24
N THR A 712 -10.57 -22.16 13.56
CA THR A 712 -9.21 -22.62 13.21
C THR A 712 -8.21 -22.38 14.34
N ARG A 713 -8.60 -21.63 15.38
CA ARG A 713 -7.70 -21.15 16.44
C ARG A 713 -7.04 -22.27 17.23
N ALA A 714 -7.79 -23.30 17.61
CA ALA A 714 -7.25 -24.39 18.42
C ALA A 714 -6.09 -25.11 17.70
N LEU A 715 -6.24 -25.33 16.39
CA LEU A 715 -5.19 -25.93 15.55
C LEU A 715 -3.99 -24.98 15.38
N ARG A 716 -4.20 -23.68 15.19
CA ARG A 716 -3.10 -22.70 15.12
C ARG A 716 -2.29 -22.63 16.42
N ILE A 717 -2.94 -22.73 17.58
CA ILE A 717 -2.27 -22.76 18.88
C ILE A 717 -1.43 -24.03 19.01
N LEU A 718 -2.02 -25.20 18.69
CA LEU A 718 -1.31 -26.48 18.71
C LEU A 718 -0.11 -26.47 17.73
N ASP A 719 -0.32 -25.95 16.52
CA ASP A 719 0.74 -25.85 15.52
C ASP A 719 1.88 -24.92 15.97
N SER A 720 1.58 -23.83 16.70
CA SER A 720 2.61 -22.97 17.29
C SER A 720 3.52 -23.75 18.24
N GLN A 721 2.93 -24.61 19.09
CA GLN A 721 3.69 -25.46 20.02
C GLN A 721 4.56 -26.47 19.27
N TYR A 722 4.02 -27.08 18.20
CA TYR A 722 4.77 -28.01 17.36
C TYR A 722 5.91 -27.31 16.64
N CYS A 723 5.68 -26.11 16.10
CA CYS A 723 6.70 -25.31 15.43
C CYS A 723 7.84 -24.89 16.38
N LEU A 724 7.53 -24.54 17.63
CA LEU A 724 8.54 -24.27 18.66
C LEU A 724 9.41 -25.48 18.99
N GLN A 725 8.85 -26.69 18.87
CA GLN A 725 9.56 -27.96 19.09
C GLN A 725 10.16 -28.53 17.81
N SER A 726 10.14 -27.78 16.69
CA SER A 726 10.59 -28.23 15.36
C SER A 726 9.90 -29.52 14.88
N LEU A 727 8.64 -29.73 15.28
CA LEU A 727 7.80 -30.83 14.82
C LEU A 727 7.05 -30.45 13.53
N PRO A 728 6.66 -31.44 12.68
CA PRO A 728 5.77 -31.24 11.55
C PRO A 728 4.44 -30.59 11.97
N HIS A 729 3.67 -30.04 11.04
CA HIS A 729 2.36 -29.51 11.40
C HIS A 729 1.45 -30.63 11.95
N PRO A 730 0.55 -30.35 12.92
CA PRO A 730 -0.29 -31.38 13.53
C PRO A 730 -1.06 -32.27 12.53
N LEU A 731 -1.60 -31.68 11.46
CA LEU A 731 -2.31 -32.44 10.42
C LEU A 731 -1.43 -33.44 9.65
N ASP A 732 -0.11 -33.25 9.59
CA ASP A 732 0.80 -34.17 8.91
C ASP A 732 1.05 -35.44 9.75
N THR A 733 0.78 -35.36 11.06
CA THR A 733 0.93 -36.48 12.00
C THR A 733 -0.33 -37.35 12.11
N LEU A 734 -1.48 -36.86 11.63
CA LEU A 734 -2.76 -37.57 11.64
C LEU A 734 -2.93 -38.50 10.42
N THR A 735 -2.14 -38.31 9.37
CA THR A 735 -2.04 -39.26 8.25
C THR A 735 -1.11 -40.40 8.64
N ALA A 736 -1.67 -41.59 8.89
CA ALA A 736 -0.88 -42.82 9.04
C ALA A 736 0.03 -43.02 7.81
N PRO A 737 1.26 -43.55 7.97
CA PRO A 737 2.10 -43.85 6.82
C PRO A 737 1.38 -44.90 5.97
N ALA A 738 0.98 -44.50 4.77
CA ALA A 738 0.49 -45.43 3.77
C ALA A 738 1.65 -46.37 3.39
N GLY A 739 1.56 -47.63 3.84
CA GLY A 739 2.39 -48.72 3.34
C GLY A 739 3.70 -48.94 4.08
N GLY A 740 3.62 -49.47 5.29
CA GLY A 740 4.68 -50.26 5.90
C GLY A 740 4.04 -51.37 6.73
N SER A 741 3.89 -52.56 6.14
CA SER A 741 3.48 -53.75 6.90
C SER A 741 4.52 -54.09 7.97
N PRO A 742 4.09 -54.62 9.13
CA PRO A 742 4.90 -54.76 10.34
C PRO A 742 6.11 -55.70 10.22
#